data_AF-A0A4Y2RID4-F1
#
_entry.id   AF-A0A4Y2RID4-F1
#
_cell.length_a   1.000
_cell.length_b   1.000
_cell.length_c   1.000
_cell.angle_alpha   90.00
_cell.angle_beta   90.00
_cell.angle_gamma   90.00
#
_symmetry.space_group_name_H-M   'P 1'
#
loop_
_entity.id
_entity.type
_entity.pdbx_description
1 polymer ?
#
loop_
_entity_poly.entity_id
_entity_poly.type
_entity_poly.pdbx_seq_one_letter_code
_entity_poly.pdbx_strand_id
1 'polypeptide(L)'
;MPNTCCVTNCRGNYDAENKVAVFSFPKVEELKLKWIQAIPRRDLVVTKNTKVCEKHFTDDDIERVSTFYKESTGETLIAKLKKPRLKEGATPKIFPHCPSYLSSTKVARDGPEVRKLNLEEQHLHKAIADSLLTKEQYDNKFSFQNFVEMQNCFTINEVPPFWSIIHKDKHIIFLSLVITDCVPCITYAITINDVLQLSISYKGQNLSKHKDTKLPIKVSNFNQVLDILKNYETNVINYDNPLDDNLYFVTSSLKKSMNLVEDKFKFLIEFFIEQLHLLKLNPVRYRYSSNMLIFSSLLFHISPQAYKFMRHSGNLILPDPSTIRKVSSMLRSSPVYEQQDKYFLSYAKQIFSKISDGDHNVFLLLDEIHMKPFMDYKGGNIVGNSYDNANLATSAHVFMLNSISSSFKDVVHIVPVSHIVAEDLFTLLKKIILALEEIGFKVMGIVTDNNSINRKAVSNFNNPPQFQVQYQHPADEKRPLFYLIDSVHLIKCVRNNWINQKNGYFMYYPQFEGEENSVQTASFSVLRKLYDIESSELLKFGIGLTRKALWPTNLERQNVSLALKIFSSNLVKGLLELGEKHSLMHYGDTANFLNIFCTWWDIANVKTVTKGKHKNNPMAEPITDSLNDIKKEFLKKFIAWLDKYEKMDSNNGRFSRETHSALRQTSQAFLSVTE
;
A
#
# COMPACT_ATOMS: atom_id res chain seq x y z
N MET A 1 96.26 17.05 10.80
CA MET A 1 96.94 18.14 11.53
C MET A 1 95.91 18.88 12.37
N PRO A 2 96.18 19.21 13.64
CA PRO A 2 95.25 19.98 14.47
C PRO A 2 95.03 21.38 13.87
N ASN A 3 93.76 21.82 13.80
CA ASN A 3 93.36 23.13 13.28
C ASN A 3 93.63 24.21 14.35
N THR A 4 94.88 24.64 14.47
CA THR A 4 95.32 25.66 15.43
C THR A 4 94.98 27.07 14.96
N CYS A 5 94.76 27.99 15.91
CA CYS A 5 94.43 29.39 15.63
C CYS A 5 95.66 30.16 15.09
N CYS A 6 95.49 30.99 14.07
CA CYS A 6 96.58 31.75 13.45
C CYS A 6 96.89 33.10 14.13
N VAL A 7 96.08 33.51 15.10
CA VAL A 7 96.23 34.79 15.83
C VAL A 7 97.42 34.71 16.80
N THR A 8 98.25 35.75 16.83
CA THR A 8 99.44 35.86 17.69
C THR A 8 99.09 35.65 19.16
N ASN A 9 99.88 34.85 19.87
CA ASN A 9 99.70 34.47 21.28
C ASN A 9 98.38 33.74 21.61
N CYS A 10 97.61 33.27 20.63
CA CYS A 10 96.43 32.44 20.89
C CYS A 10 96.79 30.95 20.91
N ARG A 11 96.54 30.27 22.05
CA ARG A 11 96.70 28.81 22.20
C ARG A 11 95.41 28.01 21.94
N GLY A 12 94.43 28.58 21.24
CA GLY A 12 93.20 27.86 20.89
C GLY A 12 93.46 26.65 19.99
N ASN A 13 92.93 25.48 20.38
CA ASN A 13 93.12 24.18 19.70
C ASN A 13 94.57 23.66 19.63
N TYR A 14 95.46 24.09 20.53
CA TYR A 14 96.81 23.51 20.68
C TYR A 14 96.83 22.28 21.58
N ASP A 15 96.02 22.26 22.65
CA ASP A 15 95.90 21.13 23.58
C ASP A 15 94.68 20.24 23.26
N ALA A 16 94.80 18.93 23.46
CA ALA A 16 93.75 17.96 23.10
C ALA A 16 92.46 18.11 23.94
N GLU A 17 92.56 18.64 25.16
CA GLU A 17 91.47 18.74 26.14
C GLU A 17 90.60 19.98 25.96
N ASN A 18 91.13 21.10 25.44
CA ASN A 18 90.42 22.38 25.32
C ASN A 18 90.14 22.75 23.87
N LYS A 19 89.22 22.02 23.21
CA LYS A 19 88.83 22.29 21.83
C LYS A 19 87.77 23.38 21.72
N VAL A 20 88.09 24.45 21.01
CA VAL A 20 87.18 25.56 20.67
C VAL A 20 86.79 25.51 19.19
N ALA A 21 85.64 26.11 18.85
CA ALA A 21 85.23 26.22 17.45
C ALA A 21 86.25 27.07 16.67
N VAL A 22 86.59 26.61 15.48
CA VAL A 22 87.54 27.28 14.57
C VAL A 22 86.90 27.52 13.22
N PHE A 23 87.08 28.74 12.72
CA PHE A 23 86.50 29.23 11.49
C PHE A 23 87.58 29.38 10.43
N SER A 24 87.22 29.05 9.20
CA SER A 24 88.08 29.26 8.03
C SER A 24 87.95 30.70 7.56
N PHE A 25 88.99 31.23 6.93
CA PHE A 25 88.87 32.52 6.26
C PHE A 25 87.72 32.49 5.23
N PRO A 26 86.95 33.59 5.11
CA PRO A 26 85.87 33.72 4.14
C PRO A 26 86.34 33.45 2.70
N LYS A 27 85.43 32.92 1.86
CA LYS A 27 85.66 32.81 0.41
C LYS A 27 85.55 34.16 -0.31
N VAL A 28 84.74 35.08 0.23
CA VAL A 28 84.54 36.43 -0.30
C VAL A 28 85.81 37.25 -0.09
N GLU A 29 86.37 37.77 -1.18
CA GLU A 29 87.70 38.37 -1.21
C GLU A 29 87.81 39.64 -0.36
N GLU A 30 86.79 40.51 -0.42
CA GLU A 30 86.71 41.71 0.42
C GLU A 30 86.70 41.39 1.93
N LEU A 31 85.91 40.38 2.32
CA LEU A 31 85.79 40.00 3.73
C LEU A 31 87.04 39.29 4.23
N LYS A 32 87.67 38.49 3.37
CA LYS A 32 88.97 37.88 3.62
C LYS A 32 90.05 38.93 3.84
N LEU A 33 90.08 40.00 3.04
CA LEU A 33 91.00 41.13 3.22
C LEU A 33 90.74 41.83 4.56
N LYS A 34 89.48 42.06 4.94
CA LYS A 34 89.12 42.62 6.25
C LYS A 34 89.63 41.75 7.42
N TRP A 35 89.58 40.42 7.30
CA TRP A 35 90.14 39.53 8.33
C TRP A 35 91.66 39.62 8.41
N ILE A 36 92.35 39.68 7.28
CA ILE A 36 93.82 39.81 7.24
C ILE A 36 94.24 41.13 7.87
N GLN A 37 93.56 42.23 7.54
CA GLN A 37 93.84 43.54 8.11
C GLN A 37 93.53 43.62 9.61
N ALA A 38 92.46 42.94 10.06
CA ALA A 38 92.05 42.94 11.46
C ALA A 38 93.02 42.16 12.36
N ILE A 39 93.67 41.10 11.86
CA ILE A 39 94.58 40.28 12.64
C ILE A 39 95.95 40.99 12.74
N PRO A 40 96.42 41.37 13.94
CA PRO A 40 97.63 42.16 14.11
C PRO A 40 98.91 41.31 13.96
N ARG A 41 99.17 40.80 12.75
CA ARG A 41 100.33 39.98 12.40
C ARG A 41 100.90 40.40 11.04
N ARG A 42 102.10 41.01 11.04
CA ARG A 42 102.72 41.60 9.83
C ARG A 42 102.98 40.59 8.71
N ASP A 43 103.41 39.37 9.03
CA ASP A 43 103.81 38.36 8.04
C ASP A 43 102.77 37.22 7.89
N LEU A 44 101.46 37.54 7.91
CA LEU A 44 100.41 36.51 7.85
C LEU A 44 100.19 36.02 6.40
N VAL A 45 100.68 34.81 6.10
CA VAL A 45 100.34 34.10 4.86
C VAL A 45 99.11 33.19 5.09
N VAL A 46 98.00 33.48 4.41
CA VAL A 46 96.75 32.72 4.55
C VAL A 46 96.73 31.53 3.60
N THR A 47 96.73 30.32 4.14
CA THR A 47 96.54 29.06 3.41
C THR A 47 95.18 28.44 3.75
N LYS A 48 94.79 27.35 3.07
CA LYS A 48 93.53 26.61 3.36
C LYS A 48 93.43 26.11 4.81
N ASN A 49 94.58 25.91 5.45
CA ASN A 49 94.70 25.39 6.82
C ASN A 49 94.79 26.51 7.88
N THR A 50 94.89 27.78 7.47
CA THR A 50 94.90 28.91 8.40
C THR A 50 93.48 29.15 8.94
N LYS A 51 93.28 29.04 10.26
CA LYS A 51 91.99 29.20 10.94
C LYS A 51 92.04 30.23 12.06
N VAL A 52 90.90 30.81 12.42
CA VAL A 52 90.73 31.71 13.58
C VAL A 52 89.72 31.08 14.54
N CYS A 53 90.02 31.02 15.83
CA CYS A 53 89.10 30.44 16.81
C CYS A 53 88.01 31.42 17.27
N GLU A 54 86.93 30.88 17.82
CA GLU A 54 85.76 31.64 18.27
C GLU A 54 86.06 32.73 19.31
N LYS A 55 87.15 32.60 20.09
CA LYS A 55 87.58 33.59 21.09
C LYS A 55 87.88 34.97 20.51
N HIS A 56 88.05 35.09 19.20
CA HIS A 56 88.34 36.36 18.52
C HIS A 56 87.11 37.05 17.93
N PHE A 57 85.93 36.45 18.05
CA PHE A 57 84.65 36.99 17.63
C PHE A 57 83.78 37.28 18.85
N THR A 58 82.86 38.24 18.74
CA THR A 58 81.83 38.45 19.76
C THR A 58 80.80 37.32 19.69
N ASP A 59 80.14 37.00 20.81
CA ASP A 59 79.10 35.95 20.80
C ASP A 59 77.96 36.27 19.81
N ASP A 60 77.64 37.54 19.58
CA ASP A 60 76.66 37.98 18.57
C ASP A 60 77.07 37.65 17.13
N ASP A 61 78.37 37.53 16.86
CA ASP A 61 78.90 37.20 15.53
C ASP A 61 78.84 35.68 15.27
N ILE A 62 78.52 34.86 16.27
CA ILE A 62 78.50 33.39 16.21
C ILE A 62 77.07 32.85 16.31
N GLU A 63 76.60 32.21 15.24
CA GLU A 63 75.33 31.48 15.24
C GLU A 63 75.51 30.07 15.80
N ARG A 64 74.84 29.82 16.94
CA ARG A 64 74.79 28.51 17.60
C ARG A 64 73.44 27.79 17.47
N VAL A 65 72.38 28.49 17.04
CA VAL A 65 71.02 27.96 16.89
C VAL A 65 70.44 28.32 15.52
N SER A 66 69.59 27.46 14.96
CA SER A 66 68.80 27.73 13.76
C SER A 66 67.32 27.78 14.14
N THR A 67 66.60 28.80 13.67
CA THR A 67 65.15 28.94 13.85
C THR A 67 64.42 28.64 12.53
N PHE A 68 63.28 27.95 12.60
CA PHE A 68 62.42 27.67 11.45
C PHE A 68 60.96 27.93 11.83
N TYR A 69 60.27 28.77 11.06
CA TYR A 69 58.87 29.14 11.29
C TYR A 69 57.92 28.25 10.48
N LYS A 70 56.89 27.71 11.10
CA LYS A 70 55.92 26.82 10.46
C LYS A 70 54.56 27.52 10.31
N GLU A 71 54.27 28.02 9.10
CA GLU A 71 53.08 28.85 8.80
C GLU A 71 51.73 28.17 9.12
N SER A 72 51.66 26.84 9.04
CA SER A 72 50.41 26.09 9.29
C SER A 72 49.99 26.02 10.76
N THR A 73 50.94 26.16 11.70
CA THR A 73 50.70 26.02 13.15
C THR A 73 51.06 27.28 13.93
N GLY A 74 51.74 28.25 13.32
CA GLY A 74 52.18 29.49 13.96
C GLY A 74 53.35 29.32 14.94
N GLU A 75 53.95 28.13 15.02
CA GLU A 75 55.04 27.82 15.95
C GLU A 75 56.43 28.02 15.32
N THR A 76 57.37 28.52 16.12
CA THR A 76 58.78 28.70 15.73
C THR A 76 59.65 27.63 16.38
N LEU A 77 60.26 26.77 15.59
CA LEU A 77 61.12 25.68 16.05
C LEU A 77 62.57 26.15 16.16
N ILE A 78 63.21 25.91 17.31
CA ILE A 78 64.60 26.31 17.58
C ILE A 78 65.47 25.06 17.77
N ALA A 79 66.53 24.89 16.96
CA ALA A 79 67.46 23.76 17.03
C ALA A 79 68.92 24.21 17.20
N LYS A 80 69.70 23.52 18.06
CA LYS A 80 71.14 23.81 18.27
C LYS A 80 71.99 23.23 17.13
N LEU A 81 72.92 24.01 16.59
CA LEU A 81 73.83 23.61 15.52
C LEU A 81 74.98 22.73 16.04
N LYS A 82 75.26 21.61 15.37
CA LYS A 82 76.37 20.69 15.72
C LYS A 82 77.76 21.30 15.52
N LYS A 83 77.88 22.30 14.63
CA LYS A 83 79.09 23.12 14.43
C LYS A 83 78.65 24.59 14.32
N PRO A 84 79.12 25.48 15.20
CA PRO A 84 78.81 26.91 15.11
C PRO A 84 79.23 27.49 13.75
N ARG A 85 78.53 28.54 13.30
CA ARG A 85 78.85 29.30 12.08
C ARG A 85 78.96 30.78 12.42
N LEU A 86 79.62 31.56 11.58
CA LEU A 86 79.68 33.02 11.75
C LEU A 86 78.56 33.68 10.94
N LYS A 87 77.97 34.76 11.47
CA LYS A 87 77.04 35.62 10.74
C LYS A 87 77.72 36.22 9.51
N GLU A 88 76.93 36.50 8.46
CA GLU A 88 77.44 37.23 7.30
C GLU A 88 78.00 38.59 7.73
N GLY A 89 79.19 38.95 7.26
CA GLY A 89 79.83 40.21 7.64
C GLY A 89 80.83 40.13 8.81
N ALA A 90 80.81 39.06 9.62
CA ALA A 90 81.59 38.97 10.86
C ALA A 90 83.11 39.02 10.61
N THR A 91 83.83 39.79 11.44
CA THR A 91 85.30 39.92 11.42
C THR A 91 85.88 39.69 12.82
N PRO A 92 87.12 39.17 12.95
CA PRO A 92 87.75 39.05 14.25
C PRO A 92 87.96 40.44 14.86
N LYS A 93 87.46 40.68 16.07
CA LYS A 93 87.49 41.98 16.77
C LYS A 93 88.13 41.92 18.16
N ILE A 94 88.35 40.72 18.70
CA ILE A 94 88.81 40.51 20.07
C ILE A 94 90.23 39.95 20.05
N PHE A 95 91.21 40.71 20.54
CA PHE A 95 92.62 40.31 20.60
C PHE A 95 93.17 40.48 22.02
N PRO A 96 92.97 39.50 22.92
CA PRO A 96 93.17 39.66 24.36
C PRO A 96 94.64 39.89 24.79
N HIS A 97 95.61 39.66 23.89
CA HIS A 97 97.04 39.87 24.15
C HIS A 97 97.63 41.05 23.34
N CYS A 98 96.78 41.96 22.87
CA CYS A 98 97.16 43.19 22.16
C CYS A 98 96.61 44.43 22.89
N PRO A 99 97.18 45.64 22.66
CA PRO A 99 96.69 46.89 23.26
C PRO A 99 95.18 47.10 23.06
N SER A 100 94.48 47.56 24.09
CA SER A 100 93.01 47.63 24.15
C SER A 100 92.36 48.43 23.02
N TYR A 101 93.05 49.41 22.43
CA TYR A 101 92.55 50.18 21.28
C TYR A 101 92.44 49.37 19.97
N LEU A 102 93.08 48.21 19.88
CA LEU A 102 92.97 47.28 18.75
C LEU A 102 91.82 46.26 18.90
N SER A 103 91.13 46.26 20.06
CA SER A 103 89.98 45.39 20.33
C SER A 103 88.72 46.24 20.50
N SER A 104 87.66 45.99 19.72
CA SER A 104 86.41 46.76 19.78
C SER A 104 85.24 45.90 20.26
N THR A 105 84.66 46.24 21.42
CA THR A 105 83.55 45.53 22.08
C THR A 105 82.26 46.35 22.13
N LYS A 106 81.95 47.14 21.10
CA LYS A 106 80.68 47.87 21.02
C LYS A 106 79.55 46.94 20.55
N VAL A 107 78.61 46.63 21.46
CA VAL A 107 77.34 45.94 21.17
C VAL A 107 76.45 46.86 20.31
N ALA A 108 75.88 46.34 19.23
CA ALA A 108 74.99 47.10 18.34
C ALA A 108 73.65 47.38 19.05
N ARG A 109 73.15 48.63 18.99
CA ARG A 109 71.78 48.98 19.43
C ARG A 109 70.79 48.64 18.33
N ASP A 110 69.68 47.99 18.68
CA ASP A 110 68.59 47.70 17.76
C ASP A 110 68.02 48.99 17.14
N GLY A 111 67.73 48.93 15.84
CA GLY A 111 67.18 50.04 15.07
C GLY A 111 65.74 50.41 15.48
N PRO A 112 65.28 51.63 15.15
CA PRO A 112 63.96 52.13 15.56
C PRO A 112 62.78 51.29 15.04
N GLU A 113 62.89 50.65 13.88
CA GLU A 113 61.83 49.80 13.32
C GLU A 113 61.60 48.52 14.11
N VAL A 114 62.66 47.84 14.54
CA VAL A 114 62.58 46.62 15.36
C VAL A 114 61.93 46.93 16.71
N ARG A 115 62.23 48.11 17.26
CA ARG A 115 61.64 48.58 18.52
C ARG A 115 60.14 48.89 18.40
N LYS A 116 59.70 49.39 17.24
CA LYS A 116 58.29 49.66 16.94
C LYS A 116 57.50 48.37 16.75
N LEU A 117 58.05 47.40 16.00
CA LEU A 117 57.43 46.07 15.81
C LEU A 117 57.24 45.34 17.14
N ASN A 118 58.25 45.34 18.01
CA ASN A 118 58.15 44.70 19.33
C ASN A 118 57.08 45.37 20.22
N LEU A 119 56.89 46.69 20.11
CA LEU A 119 55.82 47.41 20.81
C LEU A 119 54.46 47.04 20.24
N GLU A 120 54.28 47.02 18.92
CA GLU A 120 53.02 46.61 18.29
C GLU A 120 52.63 45.17 18.66
N GLU A 121 53.59 44.24 18.68
CA GLU A 121 53.39 42.85 19.08
C GLU A 121 52.99 42.74 20.56
N GLN A 122 53.63 43.49 21.46
CA GLN A 122 53.24 43.55 22.87
C GLN A 122 51.83 44.13 23.06
N HIS A 123 51.47 45.17 22.32
CA HIS A 123 50.13 45.74 22.34
C HIS A 123 49.07 44.76 21.83
N LEU A 124 49.37 44.01 20.77
CA LEU A 124 48.49 42.98 20.22
C LEU A 124 48.28 41.84 21.23
N HIS A 125 49.35 41.32 21.83
CA HIS A 125 49.26 40.28 22.86
C HIS A 125 48.44 40.73 24.07
N LYS A 126 48.61 41.99 24.49
CA LYS A 126 47.83 42.56 25.59
C LYS A 126 46.35 42.67 25.23
N ALA A 127 46.01 43.15 24.04
CA ALA A 127 44.62 43.23 23.57
C ALA A 127 43.94 41.85 23.47
N ILE A 128 44.67 40.82 23.03
CA ILE A 128 44.18 39.44 22.98
C ILE A 128 43.92 38.93 24.41
N ALA A 129 44.86 39.15 25.34
CA ALA A 129 44.68 38.75 26.73
C ALA A 129 43.47 39.43 27.38
N ASP A 130 43.32 40.74 27.20
CA ASP A 130 42.18 41.51 27.73
C ASP A 130 40.84 41.04 27.11
N SER A 131 40.82 40.69 25.81
CA SER A 131 39.65 40.14 25.13
C SER A 131 39.26 38.75 25.63
N LEU A 132 40.25 37.89 25.94
CA LEU A 132 39.99 36.56 26.51
C LEU A 132 39.46 36.68 27.93
N LEU A 133 40.02 37.59 28.73
CA LEU A 133 39.63 37.82 30.12
C LEU A 133 38.21 38.40 30.22
N THR A 134 37.86 39.35 29.34
CA THR A 134 36.49 39.89 29.24
C THR A 134 35.48 38.85 28.76
N LYS A 135 35.86 37.96 27.84
CA LYS A 135 35.01 36.84 27.41
C LYS A 135 34.78 35.84 28.54
N GLU A 136 35.83 35.47 29.27
CA GLU A 136 35.73 34.55 30.41
C GLU A 136 34.84 35.13 31.53
N GLN A 137 34.98 36.42 31.82
CA GLN A 137 34.09 37.13 32.74
C GLN A 137 32.62 37.13 32.27
N TYR A 138 32.40 37.28 30.97
CA TYR A 138 31.06 37.23 30.37
C TYR A 138 30.46 35.81 30.43
N ASP A 139 31.22 34.79 30.03
CA ASP A 139 30.77 33.40 30.04
C ASP A 139 30.47 32.91 31.46
N ASN A 140 31.26 33.32 32.46
CA ASN A 140 31.01 33.03 33.88
C ASN A 140 29.73 33.68 34.42
N LYS A 141 29.28 34.81 33.84
CA LYS A 141 28.06 35.51 34.24
C LYS A 141 26.78 34.86 33.69
N PHE A 142 26.86 34.21 32.54
CA PHE A 142 25.68 33.67 31.82
C PHE A 142 25.65 32.14 31.72
N SER A 143 26.69 31.45 32.19
CA SER A 143 26.73 29.99 32.28
C SER A 143 26.18 29.50 33.63
N PHE A 144 25.62 28.29 33.62
CA PHE A 144 25.11 27.63 34.80
C PHE A 144 25.37 26.12 34.72
N GLN A 145 25.76 25.52 35.84
CA GLN A 145 26.03 24.08 35.93
C GLN A 145 24.93 23.31 36.67
N ASN A 146 24.13 24.02 37.48
CA ASN A 146 23.05 23.43 38.26
C ASN A 146 21.76 24.26 38.17
N PHE A 147 20.65 23.65 38.60
CA PHE A 147 19.32 24.24 38.50
C PHE A 147 19.17 25.55 39.30
N VAL A 148 19.89 25.69 40.42
CA VAL A 148 19.85 26.87 41.28
C VAL A 148 20.57 28.06 40.64
N GLU A 149 21.76 27.85 40.09
CA GLU A 149 22.50 28.85 39.30
C GLU A 149 21.70 29.32 38.10
N MET A 150 21.02 28.39 37.42
CA MET A 150 20.12 28.72 36.33
C MET A 150 18.94 29.59 36.81
N GLN A 151 18.24 29.21 37.89
CA GLN A 151 17.15 30.02 38.45
C GLN A 151 17.60 31.43 38.80
N ASN A 152 18.78 31.58 39.40
CA ASN A 152 19.37 32.88 39.72
C ASN A 152 19.68 33.68 38.45
N CYS A 153 20.23 33.03 37.40
CA CYS A 153 20.48 33.69 36.11
C CYS A 153 19.19 34.22 35.46
N PHE A 154 18.07 33.49 35.53
CA PHE A 154 16.78 33.95 34.99
C PHE A 154 16.06 34.98 35.88
N THR A 155 16.44 35.08 37.15
CA THR A 155 15.93 36.12 38.06
C THR A 155 16.67 37.45 37.87
N ILE A 156 17.97 37.38 37.59
CA ILE A 156 18.86 38.55 37.48
C ILE A 156 18.81 39.16 36.07
N ASN A 157 18.68 38.34 35.03
CA ASN A 157 18.72 38.81 33.64
C ASN A 157 17.32 38.95 33.06
N GLU A 158 17.12 39.99 32.25
CA GLU A 158 15.82 40.25 31.59
C GLU A 158 15.53 39.22 30.49
N VAL A 159 14.32 38.66 30.54
CA VAL A 159 13.75 37.79 29.51
C VAL A 159 12.72 38.60 28.72
N PRO A 160 12.54 38.35 27.41
CA PRO A 160 11.55 39.08 26.61
C PRO A 160 10.14 39.03 27.22
N PRO A 161 9.39 40.15 27.25
CA PRO A 161 8.09 40.26 27.92
C PRO A 161 7.00 39.41 27.25
N PHE A 162 7.25 38.89 26.04
CA PHE A 162 6.38 37.98 25.32
C PHE A 162 6.12 36.66 26.07
N TRP A 163 7.07 36.22 26.90
CA TRP A 163 6.99 34.94 27.61
C TRP A 163 6.50 35.13 29.05
N SER A 164 5.44 34.42 29.43
CA SER A 164 5.03 34.28 30.83
C SER A 164 5.85 33.19 31.51
N ILE A 165 6.63 33.57 32.53
CA ILE A 165 7.55 32.65 33.22
C ILE A 165 6.86 32.07 34.46
N ILE A 166 6.90 30.75 34.61
CA ILE A 166 6.44 30.04 35.80
C ILE A 166 7.62 29.28 36.40
N HIS A 167 7.98 29.64 37.63
CA HIS A 167 8.97 28.92 38.43
C HIS A 167 8.26 27.84 39.27
N LYS A 168 8.66 26.58 39.10
CA LYS A 168 8.27 25.44 39.96
C LYS A 168 9.51 24.79 40.55
N ASP A 169 9.35 24.01 41.60
CA ASP A 169 10.44 23.42 42.39
C ASP A 169 11.50 22.66 41.57
N LYS A 170 11.10 22.06 40.45
CA LYS A 170 11.99 21.28 39.55
C LYS A 170 11.96 21.73 38.09
N HIS A 171 11.22 22.78 37.76
CA HIS A 171 11.03 23.22 36.38
C HIS A 171 10.93 24.73 36.25
N ILE A 172 11.52 25.29 35.18
CA ILE A 172 11.23 26.64 34.70
C ILE A 172 10.43 26.50 33.41
N ILE A 173 9.25 27.12 33.34
CA ILE A 173 8.35 27.03 32.19
C ILE A 173 8.15 28.42 31.60
N PHE A 174 8.41 28.56 30.30
CA PHE A 174 8.11 29.76 29.51
C PHE A 174 6.87 29.49 28.67
N LEU A 175 5.82 30.28 28.87
CA LEU A 175 4.54 30.15 28.18
C LEU A 175 4.33 31.31 27.21
N SER A 176 3.99 30.99 25.97
CA SER A 176 3.42 31.94 25.02
C SER A 176 1.88 31.84 25.12
N LEU A 177 1.26 32.91 25.57
CA LEU A 177 -0.18 33.04 25.70
C LEU A 177 -0.70 33.90 24.56
N VAL A 178 -1.53 33.30 23.70
CA VAL A 178 -2.23 34.03 22.63
C VAL A 178 -3.72 33.96 22.92
N ILE A 179 -4.36 35.12 22.95
CA ILE A 179 -5.81 35.23 23.11
C ILE A 179 -6.42 35.27 21.71
N THR A 180 -7.07 34.20 21.31
CA THR A 180 -7.86 34.11 20.08
C THR A 180 -9.33 33.93 20.47
N ASP A 181 -10.23 34.74 19.92
CA ASP A 181 -11.68 34.66 20.16
C ASP A 181 -12.07 34.62 21.65
N CYS A 182 -11.42 35.46 22.46
CA CYS A 182 -11.61 35.55 23.91
C CYS A 182 -11.27 34.28 24.71
N VAL A 183 -10.60 33.29 24.10
CA VAL A 183 -10.09 32.10 24.78
C VAL A 183 -8.55 32.19 24.89
N PRO A 184 -7.98 32.17 26.11
CA PRO A 184 -6.55 32.14 26.29
C PRO A 184 -6.02 30.75 25.89
N CYS A 185 -5.19 30.72 24.86
CA CYS A 185 -4.56 29.49 24.36
C CYS A 185 -3.06 29.54 24.60
N ILE A 186 -2.52 28.50 25.24
CA ILE A 186 -1.07 28.27 25.31
C ILE A 186 -0.62 27.74 23.94
N THR A 187 0.05 28.59 23.16
CA THR A 187 0.57 28.21 21.83
C THR A 187 1.85 27.43 21.98
N TYR A 188 2.85 27.99 22.67
CA TYR A 188 4.12 27.32 22.97
C TYR A 188 4.37 27.27 24.48
N ALA A 189 4.92 26.16 24.95
CA ALA A 189 5.38 25.98 26.31
C ALA A 189 6.78 25.33 26.28
N ILE A 190 7.79 26.11 26.66
CA ILE A 190 9.19 25.68 26.73
C ILE A 190 9.51 25.38 28.19
N THR A 191 9.88 24.14 28.49
CA THR A 191 10.14 23.68 29.86
C THR A 191 11.57 23.23 30.01
N ILE A 192 12.27 23.76 31.01
CA ILE A 192 13.60 23.32 31.43
C ILE A 192 13.47 22.57 32.76
N ASN A 193 14.02 21.35 32.83
CA ASN A 193 14.00 20.54 34.05
C ASN A 193 15.25 20.75 34.94
N ASP A 194 15.25 20.07 36.08
CA ASP A 194 16.34 20.00 37.07
C ASP A 194 17.66 19.44 36.52
N VAL A 195 17.61 18.69 35.42
CA VAL A 195 18.77 18.15 34.70
C VAL A 195 19.26 19.08 33.56
N LEU A 196 18.72 20.31 33.49
CA LEU A 196 19.03 21.32 32.46
C LEU A 196 18.68 20.85 31.04
N GLN A 197 17.64 20.04 30.89
CA GLN A 197 17.09 19.63 29.60
C GLN A 197 15.92 20.52 29.22
N LEU A 198 16.02 21.12 28.03
CA LEU A 198 15.00 21.96 27.43
C LEU A 198 14.11 21.10 26.52
N SER A 199 12.81 21.13 26.81
CA SER A 199 11.75 20.53 26.03
C SER A 199 10.80 21.61 25.53
N ILE A 200 10.28 21.44 24.31
CA ILE A 200 9.40 22.41 23.67
C ILE A 200 8.09 21.71 23.38
N SER A 201 6.98 22.34 23.76
CA SER A 201 5.64 21.87 23.43
C SER A 201 4.85 22.93 22.69
N TYR A 202 4.05 22.49 21.72
CA TYR A 202 3.11 23.31 20.95
C TYR A 202 1.69 22.80 21.20
N LYS A 203 0.77 23.69 21.61
CA LYS A 203 -0.63 23.39 21.99
C LYS A 203 -0.77 22.14 22.88
N GLY A 204 0.14 21.98 23.86
CA GLY A 204 0.12 20.87 24.82
C GLY A 204 0.76 19.56 24.34
N GLN A 205 1.47 19.55 23.20
CA GLN A 205 2.23 18.38 22.75
C GLN A 205 3.71 18.66 22.55
N ASN A 206 4.57 17.73 22.98
CA ASN A 206 6.02 17.85 22.80
C ASN A 206 6.42 17.75 21.33
N LEU A 207 7.23 18.71 20.88
CA LEU A 207 7.89 18.68 19.58
C LEU A 207 9.06 17.69 19.61
N SER A 208 9.30 17.02 18.48
CA SER A 208 10.38 16.03 18.37
C SER A 208 11.72 16.65 17.97
N LYS A 209 11.71 17.83 17.35
CA LYS A 209 12.89 18.52 16.82
C LYS A 209 12.77 20.03 16.94
N HIS A 210 13.91 20.69 17.05
CA HIS A 210 14.09 22.13 16.87
C HIS A 210 15.12 22.32 15.74
N LYS A 211 14.74 22.94 14.61
CA LYS A 211 15.59 22.93 13.39
C LYS A 211 16.00 21.49 13.03
N ASP A 212 17.30 21.18 13.07
CA ASP A 212 17.86 19.84 12.83
C ASP A 212 18.23 19.06 14.10
N THR A 213 18.09 19.65 15.29
CA THR A 213 18.43 19.01 16.57
C THR A 213 17.23 18.29 17.17
N LYS A 214 17.46 17.09 17.72
CA LYS A 214 16.44 16.32 18.46
C LYS A 214 16.20 16.97 19.82
N LEU A 215 14.93 17.11 20.19
CA LEU A 215 14.52 17.50 21.54
C LEU A 215 14.40 16.26 22.43
N PRO A 216 14.70 16.33 23.74
CA PRO A 216 15.14 17.51 24.49
C PRO A 216 16.64 17.84 24.34
N ILE A 217 17.00 19.13 24.47
CA ILE A 217 18.38 19.64 24.33
C ILE A 217 18.96 19.97 25.71
N LYS A 218 20.21 19.57 26.01
CA LYS A 218 20.89 19.99 27.25
C LYS A 218 21.42 21.41 27.09
N VAL A 219 21.03 22.31 27.99
CA VAL A 219 21.41 23.72 27.97
C VAL A 219 22.33 24.04 29.15
N SER A 220 23.33 24.90 28.93
CA SER A 220 24.29 25.30 29.98
C SER A 220 24.60 26.80 29.96
N ASN A 221 23.98 27.55 29.05
CA ASN A 221 24.21 28.98 28.87
C ASN A 221 22.86 29.68 28.63
N PHE A 222 22.66 30.81 29.31
CA PHE A 222 21.46 31.63 29.23
C PHE A 222 21.20 32.14 27.80
N ASN A 223 22.24 32.55 27.08
CA ASN A 223 22.11 33.06 25.72
C ASN A 223 21.58 32.00 24.75
N GLN A 224 21.96 30.73 24.92
CA GLN A 224 21.43 29.63 24.11
C GLN A 224 19.91 29.48 24.31
N VAL A 225 19.43 29.61 25.55
CA VAL A 225 18.01 29.58 25.85
C VAL A 225 17.31 30.81 25.26
N LEU A 226 17.92 31.98 25.40
CA LEU A 226 17.36 33.24 24.90
C LEU A 226 17.24 33.27 23.37
N ASP A 227 18.20 32.70 22.65
CA ASP A 227 18.16 32.53 21.20
C ASP A 227 17.02 31.59 20.77
N ILE A 228 16.78 30.51 21.52
CA ILE A 228 15.64 29.61 21.29
C ILE A 228 14.33 30.36 21.53
N LEU A 229 14.21 31.09 22.64
CA LEU A 229 13.02 31.89 22.96
C LEU A 229 12.72 32.92 21.87
N LYS A 230 13.73 33.68 21.42
CA LYS A 230 13.57 34.69 20.35
C LYS A 230 13.15 34.08 19.00
N ASN A 231 13.65 32.89 18.68
CA ASN A 231 13.26 32.17 17.46
C ASN A 231 11.76 31.80 17.49
N TYR A 232 11.27 31.26 18.60
CA TYR A 232 9.84 30.93 18.70
C TYR A 232 8.95 32.17 18.84
N GLU A 233 9.44 33.23 19.47
CA GLU A 233 8.76 34.53 19.48
C GLU A 233 8.59 35.08 18.06
N THR A 234 9.65 35.09 17.25
CA THR A 234 9.58 35.49 15.83
C THR A 234 8.66 34.59 15.00
N ASN A 235 8.65 33.28 15.23
CA ASN A 235 7.73 32.36 14.54
C ASN A 235 6.25 32.62 14.88
N VAL A 236 5.94 32.99 16.14
CA VAL A 236 4.57 33.36 16.53
C VAL A 236 4.16 34.69 15.90
N ILE A 237 5.07 35.67 15.84
CA ILE A 237 4.80 37.01 15.31
C ILE A 237 4.67 37.00 13.76
N ASN A 238 5.49 36.21 13.06
CA ASN A 238 5.56 36.22 11.59
C ASN A 238 4.52 35.32 10.89
N TYR A 239 3.63 34.64 11.61
CA TYR A 239 2.65 33.70 11.01
C TYR A 239 3.31 32.69 10.05
N ASP A 240 4.54 32.24 10.34
CA ASP A 240 5.23 31.28 9.48
C ASP A 240 4.46 29.95 9.49
N ASN A 241 4.14 29.50 8.28
CA ASN A 241 3.13 28.50 7.91
C ASN A 241 2.95 27.36 8.95
N PRO A 242 1.94 27.43 9.85
CA PRO A 242 1.77 26.49 10.96
C PRO A 242 1.20 25.13 10.52
N LEU A 243 1.09 24.90 9.21
CA LEU A 243 0.46 23.73 8.64
C LEU A 243 1.16 22.46 9.11
N ASP A 244 2.49 22.43 9.15
CA ASP A 244 3.22 21.22 9.52
C ASP A 244 3.03 20.82 10.98
N ASP A 245 3.05 21.80 11.89
CA ASP A 245 2.84 21.63 13.32
C ASP A 245 1.37 21.32 13.64
N ASN A 246 0.43 22.00 12.97
CA ASN A 246 -1.01 21.70 13.10
C ASN A 246 -1.34 20.29 12.58
N LEU A 247 -0.80 19.90 11.43
CA LEU A 247 -0.97 18.55 10.89
C LEU A 247 -0.35 17.50 11.81
N TYR A 248 0.81 17.78 12.42
CA TYR A 248 1.41 16.89 13.41
C TYR A 248 0.50 16.72 14.62
N PHE A 249 -0.02 17.82 15.19
CA PHE A 249 -0.96 17.82 16.30
C PHE A 249 -2.24 17.03 16.00
N VAL A 250 -2.85 17.23 14.82
CA VAL A 250 -4.04 16.49 14.40
C VAL A 250 -3.72 15.01 14.26
N THR A 251 -2.62 14.68 13.58
CA THR A 251 -2.21 13.29 13.35
C THR A 251 -1.93 12.54 14.66
N SER A 252 -1.23 13.17 15.60
CA SER A 252 -0.91 12.56 16.89
C SER A 252 -2.16 12.42 17.78
N SER A 253 -3.09 13.38 17.72
CA SER A 253 -4.38 13.29 18.41
C SER A 253 -5.22 12.13 17.87
N LEU A 254 -5.33 12.02 16.54
CA LEU A 254 -6.00 10.89 15.88
C LEU A 254 -5.37 9.54 16.25
N LYS A 255 -4.03 9.46 16.31
CA LYS A 255 -3.31 8.25 16.76
C LYS A 255 -3.63 7.88 18.20
N LYS A 256 -3.74 8.85 19.12
CA LYS A 256 -4.16 8.57 20.51
C LYS A 256 -5.59 8.07 20.58
N SER A 257 -6.49 8.65 19.78
CA SER A 257 -7.89 8.23 19.70
C SER A 257 -8.07 6.82 19.15
N MET A 258 -7.12 6.29 18.37
CA MET A 258 -7.19 4.96 17.75
C MET A 258 -7.36 3.81 18.77
N ASN A 259 -6.89 3.99 20.01
CA ASN A 259 -7.05 3.01 21.09
C ASN A 259 -8.41 3.09 21.82
N LEU A 260 -9.17 4.17 21.60
CA LEU A 260 -10.44 4.44 22.28
C LEU A 260 -11.66 4.12 21.42
N VAL A 261 -11.46 3.82 20.14
CA VAL A 261 -12.53 3.64 19.16
C VAL A 261 -12.67 2.16 18.78
N GLU A 262 -13.91 1.73 18.55
CA GLU A 262 -14.22 0.40 18.02
C GLU A 262 -13.41 0.04 16.77
N ASP A 263 -13.09 -1.25 16.61
CA ASP A 263 -12.26 -1.77 15.53
C ASP A 263 -12.73 -1.34 14.13
N LYS A 264 -14.04 -1.23 13.91
CA LYS A 264 -14.62 -0.84 12.62
C LYS A 264 -14.19 0.54 12.12
N PHE A 265 -13.84 1.46 13.03
CA PHE A 265 -13.43 2.81 12.67
C PHE A 265 -11.90 3.00 12.63
N LYS A 266 -11.12 1.98 13.01
CA LYS A 266 -9.64 2.07 12.96
C LYS A 266 -9.16 2.35 11.54
N PHE A 267 -9.74 1.69 10.54
CA PHE A 267 -9.44 1.93 9.12
C PHE A 267 -9.74 3.37 8.69
N LEU A 268 -10.85 3.95 9.19
CA LEU A 268 -11.22 5.34 8.89
C LEU A 268 -10.17 6.32 9.44
N ILE A 269 -9.69 6.09 10.67
CA ILE A 269 -8.65 6.90 11.29
C ILE A 269 -7.31 6.75 10.53
N GLU A 270 -6.93 5.53 10.18
CA GLU A 270 -5.74 5.26 9.35
C GLU A 270 -5.81 5.99 8.01
N PHE A 271 -6.98 5.94 7.35
CA PHE A 271 -7.23 6.63 6.09
C PHE A 271 -7.00 8.14 6.23
N PHE A 272 -7.57 8.78 7.25
CA PHE A 272 -7.36 10.21 7.48
C PHE A 272 -5.90 10.56 7.78
N ILE A 273 -5.23 9.76 8.62
CA ILE A 273 -3.80 9.96 8.91
C ILE A 273 -2.97 9.88 7.62
N GLU A 274 -3.26 8.92 6.74
CA GLU A 274 -2.57 8.78 5.46
C GLU A 274 -2.86 9.97 4.53
N GLN A 275 -4.10 10.46 4.45
CA GLN A 275 -4.45 11.65 3.67
C GLN A 275 -3.70 12.90 4.16
N LEU A 276 -3.63 13.12 5.48
CA LEU A 276 -2.89 14.24 6.06
C LEU A 276 -1.38 14.11 5.81
N HIS A 277 -0.84 12.89 5.80
CA HIS A 277 0.56 12.66 5.46
C HIS A 277 0.86 12.95 3.99
N LEU A 278 -0.01 12.49 3.07
CA LEU A 278 0.12 12.72 1.64
C LEU A 278 0.01 14.21 1.28
N LEU A 279 -0.77 14.98 2.03
CA LEU A 279 -0.89 16.43 1.84
C LEU A 279 0.45 17.16 1.98
N LYS A 280 1.37 16.64 2.81
CA LYS A 280 2.72 17.20 3.02
C LYS A 280 3.70 16.87 1.90
N LEU A 281 3.39 15.86 1.09
CA LEU A 281 4.32 15.28 0.14
C LEU A 281 4.11 15.84 -1.27
N ASN A 282 5.20 15.89 -2.04
CA ASN A 282 5.09 16.11 -3.47
C ASN A 282 4.45 14.89 -4.16
N PRO A 283 3.62 15.07 -5.21
CA PRO A 283 2.92 13.96 -5.87
C PRO A 283 3.81 12.80 -6.34
N VAL A 284 5.06 13.09 -6.73
CA VAL A 284 6.05 12.07 -7.14
C VAL A 284 6.43 11.12 -5.99
N ARG A 285 6.32 11.59 -4.75
CA ARG A 285 6.66 10.85 -3.53
C ARG A 285 5.47 10.13 -2.91
N TYR A 286 4.28 10.20 -3.51
CA TYR A 286 3.12 9.50 -2.98
C TYR A 286 3.37 7.99 -2.91
N ARG A 287 3.10 7.45 -1.72
CA ARG A 287 3.18 6.03 -1.38
C ARG A 287 1.91 5.71 -0.61
N TYR A 288 1.22 4.67 -1.06
CA TYR A 288 -0.09 4.30 -0.54
C TYR A 288 0.01 3.01 0.25
N SER A 289 -0.72 2.92 1.35
CA SER A 289 -0.86 1.68 2.11
C SER A 289 -1.63 0.62 1.32
N SER A 290 -1.49 -0.66 1.71
CA SER A 290 -2.29 -1.76 1.12
C SER A 290 -3.78 -1.51 1.28
N ASN A 291 -4.19 -0.98 2.42
CA ASN A 291 -5.55 -0.59 2.76
C ASN A 291 -6.10 0.47 1.80
N MET A 292 -5.33 1.53 1.54
CA MET A 292 -5.68 2.57 0.58
C MET A 292 -5.75 2.04 -0.86
N LEU A 293 -4.84 1.16 -1.25
CA LEU A 293 -4.85 0.54 -2.57
C LEU A 293 -6.05 -0.38 -2.78
N ILE A 294 -6.43 -1.17 -1.77
CA ILE A 294 -7.63 -2.02 -1.79
C ILE A 294 -8.89 -1.15 -1.92
N PHE A 295 -9.04 -0.15 -1.05
CA PHE A 295 -10.17 0.78 -1.09
C PHE A 295 -10.29 1.47 -2.46
N SER A 296 -9.17 1.98 -2.96
CA SER A 296 -9.10 2.64 -4.26
C SER A 296 -9.42 1.70 -5.41
N SER A 297 -8.94 0.45 -5.34
CA SER A 297 -9.23 -0.58 -6.33
C SER A 297 -10.71 -0.92 -6.34
N LEU A 298 -11.32 -1.18 -5.18
CA LEU A 298 -12.76 -1.46 -5.07
C LEU A 298 -13.58 -0.32 -5.67
N LEU A 299 -13.28 0.92 -5.27
CA LEU A 299 -13.98 2.10 -5.76
C LEU A 299 -13.82 2.30 -7.27
N PHE A 300 -12.62 2.06 -7.81
CA PHE A 300 -12.34 2.14 -9.24
C PHE A 300 -13.10 1.08 -10.04
N HIS A 301 -13.20 -0.16 -9.54
CA HIS A 301 -13.93 -1.24 -10.23
C HIS A 301 -15.45 -1.09 -10.12
N ILE A 302 -15.96 -0.46 -9.05
CA ILE A 302 -17.38 -0.09 -8.94
C ILE A 302 -17.74 1.01 -9.95
N SER A 303 -16.95 2.09 -9.99
CA SER A 303 -17.17 3.17 -10.95
C SER A 303 -15.87 3.92 -11.28
N PRO A 304 -15.24 3.64 -12.44
CA PRO A 304 -14.04 4.35 -12.88
C PRO A 304 -14.27 5.86 -13.05
N GLN A 305 -15.50 6.26 -13.39
CA GLN A 305 -15.87 7.66 -13.57
C GLN A 305 -15.94 8.39 -12.22
N ALA A 306 -16.64 7.82 -11.24
CA ALA A 306 -16.72 8.41 -9.89
C ALA A 306 -15.34 8.47 -9.23
N TYR A 307 -14.51 7.42 -9.40
CA TYR A 307 -13.14 7.41 -8.92
C TYR A 307 -12.30 8.54 -9.54
N LYS A 308 -12.36 8.70 -10.87
CA LYS A 308 -11.69 9.81 -11.56
C LYS A 308 -12.20 11.15 -11.07
N PHE A 309 -13.51 11.34 -10.92
CA PHE A 309 -14.08 12.59 -10.42
C PHE A 309 -13.54 12.92 -9.02
N MET A 310 -13.61 12.00 -8.07
CA MET A 310 -13.10 12.23 -6.70
C MET A 310 -11.60 12.52 -6.65
N ARG A 311 -10.82 11.89 -7.52
CA ARG A 311 -9.39 12.16 -7.64
C ARG A 311 -9.12 13.55 -8.24
N HIS A 312 -9.84 13.94 -9.29
CA HIS A 312 -9.64 15.23 -9.94
C HIS A 312 -10.22 16.40 -9.14
N SER A 313 -11.22 16.18 -8.29
CA SER A 313 -11.81 17.23 -7.45
C SER A 313 -10.83 17.76 -6.40
N GLY A 314 -9.77 17.01 -6.08
CA GLY A 314 -8.79 17.38 -5.06
C GLY A 314 -9.28 17.14 -3.62
N ASN A 315 -10.49 16.61 -3.44
CA ASN A 315 -11.04 16.34 -2.10
C ASN A 315 -10.31 15.18 -1.42
N LEU A 316 -9.82 14.21 -2.20
CA LEU A 316 -9.09 13.03 -1.74
C LEU A 316 -7.83 12.82 -2.58
N ILE A 317 -6.72 12.52 -1.92
CA ILE A 317 -5.46 12.15 -2.56
C ILE A 317 -5.50 10.63 -2.80
N LEU A 318 -5.87 10.25 -4.02
CA LEU A 318 -6.06 8.87 -4.43
C LEU A 318 -5.02 8.42 -5.48
N PRO A 319 -4.65 7.12 -5.49
CA PRO A 319 -3.80 6.53 -6.52
C PRO A 319 -4.21 6.87 -7.95
N ASP A 320 -3.25 6.91 -8.86
CA ASP A 320 -3.58 7.00 -10.28
C ASP A 320 -4.20 5.66 -10.77
N PRO A 321 -5.17 5.68 -11.70
CA PRO A 321 -5.70 4.45 -12.31
C PRO A 321 -4.62 3.54 -12.93
N SER A 322 -3.48 4.08 -13.34
CA SER A 322 -2.33 3.28 -13.76
C SER A 322 -1.73 2.46 -12.61
N THR A 323 -1.66 3.02 -11.40
CA THR A 323 -1.21 2.32 -10.19
C THR A 323 -2.18 1.20 -9.83
N ILE A 324 -3.49 1.45 -9.87
CA ILE A 324 -4.50 0.41 -9.62
C ILE A 324 -4.35 -0.74 -10.62
N ARG A 325 -4.26 -0.42 -11.92
CA ARG A 325 -4.07 -1.43 -12.97
C ARG A 325 -2.79 -2.23 -12.80
N LYS A 326 -1.69 -1.61 -12.35
CA LYS A 326 -0.44 -2.31 -12.04
C LYS A 326 -0.63 -3.31 -10.90
N VAL A 327 -1.30 -2.92 -9.82
CA VAL A 327 -1.58 -3.83 -8.70
C VAL A 327 -2.43 -5.02 -9.16
N SER A 328 -3.51 -4.77 -9.92
CA SER A 328 -4.34 -5.85 -10.47
C SER A 328 -3.56 -6.76 -11.42
N SER A 329 -2.64 -6.22 -12.23
CA SER A 329 -1.84 -7.02 -13.17
C SER A 329 -0.89 -8.00 -12.49
N MET A 330 -0.49 -7.75 -11.24
CA MET A 330 0.38 -8.66 -10.48
C MET A 330 -0.33 -9.98 -10.13
N LEU A 331 -1.66 -10.00 -10.10
CA LEU A 331 -2.44 -11.19 -9.76
C LEU A 331 -2.40 -12.26 -10.87
N ARG A 332 -2.02 -11.89 -12.11
CA ARG A 332 -1.88 -12.79 -13.27
C ARG A 332 -3.10 -13.68 -13.57
N SER A 333 -4.29 -13.30 -13.08
CA SER A 333 -5.56 -13.98 -13.35
C SER A 333 -5.99 -13.70 -14.79
N SER A 334 -5.57 -14.55 -15.73
CA SER A 334 -6.00 -14.51 -17.12
C SER A 334 -6.46 -15.89 -17.54
N PRO A 335 -7.58 -16.02 -18.27
CA PRO A 335 -8.03 -17.29 -18.83
C PRO A 335 -6.93 -18.01 -19.62
N VAL A 336 -6.06 -17.26 -20.31
CA VAL A 336 -4.94 -17.82 -21.10
C VAL A 336 -3.89 -18.49 -20.21
N TYR A 337 -3.59 -17.91 -19.04
CA TYR A 337 -2.63 -18.51 -18.11
C TYR A 337 -3.25 -19.68 -17.35
N GLU A 338 -4.53 -19.57 -16.96
CA GLU A 338 -5.24 -20.65 -16.25
C GLU A 338 -5.40 -21.93 -17.08
N GLN A 339 -5.28 -21.86 -18.41
CA GLN A 339 -5.25 -23.05 -19.27
C GLN A 339 -3.97 -23.88 -19.09
N GLN A 340 -2.89 -23.30 -18.54
CA GLN A 340 -1.66 -24.03 -18.23
C GLN A 340 -1.80 -24.77 -16.89
N ASP A 341 -1.38 -26.03 -16.83
CA ASP A 341 -1.54 -26.87 -15.62
C ASP A 341 -0.93 -26.24 -14.36
N LYS A 342 0.16 -25.46 -14.50
CA LYS A 342 0.80 -24.75 -13.39
C LYS A 342 -0.11 -23.72 -12.71
N TYR A 343 -0.99 -23.08 -13.48
CA TYR A 343 -1.86 -21.99 -13.02
C TYR A 343 -3.34 -22.37 -12.99
N PHE A 344 -3.67 -23.60 -13.37
CA PHE A 344 -5.01 -24.15 -13.36
C PHE A 344 -5.66 -24.01 -11.97
N LEU A 345 -6.85 -23.39 -11.94
CA LEU A 345 -7.60 -23.09 -10.73
C LEU A 345 -6.80 -22.37 -9.63
N SER A 346 -5.77 -21.60 -9.99
CA SER A 346 -4.96 -20.83 -9.04
C SER A 346 -5.79 -19.83 -8.22
N TYR A 347 -6.85 -19.27 -8.81
CA TYR A 347 -7.79 -18.42 -8.11
C TYR A 347 -8.62 -19.18 -7.07
N ALA A 348 -9.15 -20.35 -7.41
CA ALA A 348 -9.90 -21.20 -6.49
C ALA A 348 -9.05 -21.60 -5.26
N LYS A 349 -7.75 -21.89 -5.45
CA LYS A 349 -6.80 -22.13 -4.35
C LYS A 349 -6.68 -20.95 -3.40
N GLN A 350 -6.65 -19.72 -3.92
CA GLN A 350 -6.57 -18.53 -3.08
C GLN A 350 -7.87 -18.29 -2.30
N ILE A 351 -9.02 -18.51 -2.95
CA ILE A 351 -10.33 -18.36 -2.30
C ILE A 351 -10.52 -19.38 -1.19
N PHE A 352 -10.13 -20.65 -1.42
CA PHE A 352 -10.31 -21.73 -0.45
C PHE A 352 -9.78 -21.35 0.94
N SER A 353 -8.59 -20.73 1.01
CA SER A 353 -8.00 -20.25 2.27
C SER A 353 -8.74 -19.10 2.98
N LYS A 354 -9.69 -18.45 2.30
CA LYS A 354 -10.37 -17.23 2.75
C LYS A 354 -11.83 -17.45 3.10
N ILE A 355 -12.44 -18.54 2.64
CA ILE A 355 -13.84 -18.88 2.92
C ILE A 355 -13.92 -19.79 4.15
N SER A 356 -15.08 -19.82 4.80
CA SER A 356 -15.30 -20.69 5.96
C SER A 356 -15.43 -22.16 5.56
N ASP A 357 -15.11 -23.07 6.48
CA ASP A 357 -15.18 -24.52 6.23
C ASP A 357 -16.56 -25.00 5.73
N GLY A 358 -17.64 -24.37 6.20
CA GLY A 358 -18.99 -24.67 5.74
C GLY A 358 -19.23 -24.39 4.25
N ASP A 359 -18.43 -23.52 3.64
CA ASP A 359 -18.50 -23.11 2.24
C ASP A 359 -17.62 -23.96 1.31
N HIS A 360 -16.96 -24.99 1.85
CA HIS A 360 -16.22 -25.95 1.02
C HIS A 360 -17.15 -26.93 0.29
N ASN A 361 -18.40 -27.10 0.74
CA ASN A 361 -19.41 -27.90 0.05
C ASN A 361 -20.09 -27.07 -1.05
N VAL A 362 -19.85 -27.44 -2.31
CA VAL A 362 -20.17 -26.59 -3.47
C VAL A 362 -20.86 -27.36 -4.59
N PHE A 363 -21.69 -26.64 -5.35
CA PHE A 363 -22.12 -27.05 -6.69
C PHE A 363 -21.28 -26.33 -7.74
N LEU A 364 -20.95 -27.05 -8.81
CA LEU A 364 -20.31 -26.50 -10.00
C LEU A 364 -21.37 -26.07 -11.01
N LEU A 365 -21.49 -24.77 -11.23
CA LEU A 365 -22.35 -24.19 -12.26
C LEU A 365 -21.57 -24.02 -13.56
N LEU A 366 -22.18 -24.37 -14.67
CA LEU A 366 -21.65 -24.15 -16.02
C LEU A 366 -22.64 -23.35 -16.84
N ASP A 367 -22.14 -22.27 -17.46
CA ASP A 367 -22.90 -21.45 -18.40
C ASP A 367 -22.03 -21.05 -19.60
N GLU A 368 -22.66 -20.71 -20.72
CA GLU A 368 -22.00 -20.29 -21.96
C GLU A 368 -22.28 -18.81 -22.25
N ILE A 369 -21.23 -18.02 -22.39
CA ILE A 369 -21.32 -16.61 -22.77
C ILE A 369 -20.91 -16.46 -24.23
N HIS A 370 -21.86 -16.09 -25.10
CA HIS A 370 -21.53 -15.72 -26.48
C HIS A 370 -20.79 -14.39 -26.53
N MET A 371 -19.70 -14.35 -27.30
CA MET A 371 -18.85 -13.19 -27.46
C MET A 371 -18.74 -12.84 -28.94
N LYS A 372 -18.51 -11.56 -29.24
CA LYS A 372 -18.13 -11.17 -30.59
C LYS A 372 -16.72 -11.70 -30.87
N PRO A 373 -16.49 -12.47 -31.93
CA PRO A 373 -15.14 -12.92 -32.28
C PRO A 373 -14.27 -11.71 -32.60
N PHE A 374 -13.16 -11.55 -31.89
CA PHE A 374 -12.15 -10.52 -32.16
C PHE A 374 -10.78 -11.00 -31.72
N MET A 375 -9.73 -10.44 -32.31
CA MET A 375 -8.34 -10.66 -31.91
C MET A 375 -7.72 -9.32 -31.57
N ASP A 376 -6.99 -9.25 -30.47
CA ASP A 376 -6.33 -8.03 -30.01
C ASP A 376 -4.96 -8.34 -29.40
N TYR A 377 -4.03 -7.40 -29.44
CA TYR A 377 -2.70 -7.53 -28.86
C TYR A 377 -2.59 -6.68 -27.60
N LYS A 378 -2.54 -7.32 -26.43
CA LYS A 378 -2.47 -6.63 -25.14
C LYS A 378 -1.32 -7.16 -24.29
N GLY A 379 -0.42 -6.27 -23.89
CA GLY A 379 0.61 -6.56 -22.89
C GLY A 379 1.59 -7.68 -23.29
N GLY A 380 1.89 -7.83 -24.58
CA GLY A 380 2.79 -8.89 -25.07
C GLY A 380 2.08 -10.15 -25.56
N ASN A 381 0.77 -10.27 -25.34
CA ASN A 381 0.00 -11.46 -25.68
C ASN A 381 -1.10 -11.18 -26.72
N ILE A 382 -1.38 -12.17 -27.56
CA ILE A 382 -2.56 -12.19 -28.43
C ILE A 382 -3.75 -12.69 -27.61
N VAL A 383 -4.82 -11.92 -27.58
CA VAL A 383 -6.06 -12.22 -26.87
C VAL A 383 -7.18 -12.45 -27.88
N GLY A 384 -8.09 -13.38 -27.57
CA GLY A 384 -9.26 -13.68 -28.42
C GLY A 384 -9.23 -15.04 -29.13
N ASN A 385 -8.16 -15.81 -28.97
CA ASN A 385 -8.09 -17.18 -29.48
C ASN A 385 -8.93 -18.13 -28.64
N SER A 386 -9.50 -19.15 -29.29
CA SER A 386 -10.16 -20.26 -28.60
C SER A 386 -9.14 -21.23 -27.98
N TYR A 387 -9.60 -21.96 -26.96
CA TYR A 387 -8.86 -23.03 -26.30
C TYR A 387 -8.63 -24.22 -27.24
N ASP A 388 -9.67 -24.59 -27.99
CA ASP A 388 -9.68 -25.82 -28.80
C ASP A 388 -8.94 -25.66 -30.14
N ASN A 389 -8.91 -24.44 -30.69
CA ASN A 389 -8.38 -24.13 -32.01
C ASN A 389 -7.66 -22.77 -32.04
N ALA A 390 -6.73 -22.58 -32.98
CA ALA A 390 -6.15 -21.26 -33.31
C ALA A 390 -7.17 -20.26 -33.92
N ASN A 391 -8.46 -20.62 -33.93
CA ASN A 391 -9.55 -19.80 -34.38
C ASN A 391 -9.97 -18.78 -33.31
N LEU A 392 -10.73 -17.78 -33.73
CA LEU A 392 -11.30 -16.79 -32.83
C LEU A 392 -12.37 -17.44 -31.95
N ALA A 393 -12.34 -17.14 -30.66
CA ALA A 393 -13.37 -17.58 -29.73
C ALA A 393 -14.71 -16.89 -30.03
N THR A 394 -15.76 -17.68 -30.17
CA THR A 394 -17.15 -17.22 -30.37
C THR A 394 -17.95 -17.26 -29.08
N SER A 395 -17.52 -18.07 -28.11
CA SER A 395 -18.13 -18.15 -26.80
C SER A 395 -17.10 -18.44 -25.72
N ALA A 396 -17.51 -18.35 -24.46
CA ALA A 396 -16.70 -18.74 -23.31
C ALA A 396 -17.56 -19.57 -22.37
N HIS A 397 -17.07 -20.76 -22.03
CA HIS A 397 -17.64 -21.59 -20.97
C HIS A 397 -17.14 -21.08 -19.63
N VAL A 398 -18.07 -20.75 -18.74
CA VAL A 398 -17.79 -20.18 -17.43
C VAL A 398 -18.18 -21.19 -16.36
N PHE A 399 -17.21 -21.53 -15.52
CA PHE A 399 -17.38 -22.43 -14.40
C PHE A 399 -17.42 -21.62 -13.11
N MET A 400 -18.53 -21.72 -12.38
CA MET A 400 -18.72 -21.01 -11.11
C MET A 400 -18.91 -22.01 -9.97
N LEU A 401 -18.34 -21.71 -8.82
CA LEU A 401 -18.68 -22.39 -7.57
C LEU A 401 -19.86 -21.69 -6.92
N ASN A 402 -20.76 -22.47 -6.35
CA ASN A 402 -21.82 -21.98 -5.50
C ASN A 402 -21.84 -22.79 -4.20
N SER A 403 -21.66 -22.11 -3.07
CA SER A 403 -21.78 -22.73 -1.75
C SER A 403 -23.22 -23.19 -1.52
N ILE A 404 -23.36 -24.29 -0.79
CA ILE A 404 -24.66 -24.78 -0.30
C ILE A 404 -25.04 -24.06 1.00
N SER A 405 -24.04 -23.71 1.81
CA SER A 405 -24.22 -23.20 3.17
C SER A 405 -24.38 -21.68 3.23
N SER A 406 -23.80 -20.96 2.26
CA SER A 406 -23.82 -19.50 2.22
C SER A 406 -24.15 -18.95 0.84
N SER A 407 -24.29 -17.63 0.75
CA SER A 407 -24.45 -16.90 -0.51
C SER A 407 -23.17 -16.83 -1.35
N PHE A 408 -22.09 -17.49 -0.96
CA PHE A 408 -20.84 -17.48 -1.70
C PHE A 408 -21.04 -18.08 -3.09
N LYS A 409 -20.76 -17.28 -4.12
CA LYS A 409 -20.78 -17.68 -5.51
C LYS A 409 -19.71 -16.91 -6.28
N ASP A 410 -18.84 -17.62 -6.99
CA ASP A 410 -17.75 -16.99 -7.72
C ASP A 410 -17.31 -17.78 -8.95
N VAL A 411 -16.71 -17.09 -9.92
CA VAL A 411 -16.16 -17.69 -11.14
C VAL A 411 -14.78 -18.26 -10.83
N VAL A 412 -14.59 -19.55 -11.06
CA VAL A 412 -13.31 -20.23 -10.79
C VAL A 412 -12.52 -20.58 -12.04
N HIS A 413 -13.19 -20.65 -13.19
CA HIS A 413 -12.52 -20.91 -14.45
C HIS A 413 -13.33 -20.40 -15.64
N ILE A 414 -12.63 -19.92 -16.67
CA ILE A 414 -13.23 -19.44 -17.92
C ILE A 414 -12.46 -20.05 -19.08
N VAL A 415 -13.18 -20.71 -19.99
CA VAL A 415 -12.60 -21.35 -21.17
C VAL A 415 -13.20 -20.73 -22.44
N PRO A 416 -12.46 -19.84 -23.13
CA PRO A 416 -12.89 -19.33 -24.44
C PRO A 416 -12.86 -20.47 -25.47
N VAL A 417 -13.95 -20.67 -26.20
CA VAL A 417 -14.09 -21.74 -27.20
C VAL A 417 -14.66 -21.20 -28.50
N SER A 418 -14.39 -21.90 -29.61
CA SER A 418 -15.03 -21.64 -30.90
C SER A 418 -16.15 -22.66 -31.17
N HIS A 419 -15.88 -23.92 -30.88
CA HIS A 419 -16.85 -25.00 -30.94
C HIS A 419 -16.39 -26.10 -29.99
N ILE A 420 -17.25 -26.54 -29.06
CA ILE A 420 -16.95 -27.62 -28.13
C ILE A 420 -17.86 -28.82 -28.39
N VAL A 421 -17.30 -30.03 -28.40
CA VAL A 421 -18.06 -31.28 -28.47
C VAL A 421 -18.28 -31.81 -27.05
N ALA A 422 -19.29 -32.66 -26.87
CA ALA A 422 -19.67 -33.18 -25.56
C ALA A 422 -18.53 -33.97 -24.87
N GLU A 423 -17.70 -34.65 -25.65
CA GLU A 423 -16.55 -35.42 -25.15
C GLU A 423 -15.44 -34.52 -24.59
N ASP A 424 -15.17 -33.38 -25.25
CA ASP A 424 -14.21 -32.38 -24.78
C ASP A 424 -14.73 -31.69 -23.50
N LEU A 425 -16.01 -31.31 -23.49
CA LEU A 425 -16.65 -30.71 -22.32
C LEU A 425 -16.67 -31.66 -21.12
N PHE A 426 -16.93 -32.96 -21.34
CA PHE A 426 -16.83 -33.98 -20.29
C PHE A 426 -15.42 -34.05 -19.70
N THR A 427 -14.40 -34.08 -20.57
CA THR A 427 -13.00 -34.13 -20.14
C THR A 427 -12.63 -32.92 -19.31
N LEU A 428 -13.09 -31.74 -19.71
CA LEU A 428 -12.91 -30.48 -18.98
C LEU A 428 -13.63 -30.50 -17.62
N LEU A 429 -14.90 -30.90 -17.57
CA LEU A 429 -15.68 -31.03 -16.33
C LEU A 429 -15.00 -31.98 -15.35
N LYS A 430 -14.58 -33.17 -15.81
CA LYS A 430 -13.88 -34.14 -14.99
C LYS A 430 -12.57 -33.57 -14.44
N LYS A 431 -11.77 -32.90 -15.28
CA LYS A 431 -10.51 -32.26 -14.86
C LYS A 431 -10.74 -31.20 -13.79
N ILE A 432 -11.75 -30.34 -13.95
CA ILE A 432 -12.08 -29.28 -12.98
C ILE A 432 -12.54 -29.90 -11.65
N ILE A 433 -13.43 -30.89 -11.67
CA ILE A 433 -13.95 -31.51 -10.45
C ILE A 433 -12.82 -32.18 -9.65
N LEU A 434 -11.95 -32.94 -10.31
CA LEU A 434 -10.81 -33.58 -9.66
C LEU A 434 -9.87 -32.53 -9.02
N ALA A 435 -9.53 -31.48 -9.77
CA ALA A 435 -8.66 -30.44 -9.26
C ALA A 435 -9.29 -29.62 -8.11
N LEU A 436 -10.60 -29.42 -8.12
CA LEU A 436 -11.31 -28.77 -7.00
C LEU A 436 -11.28 -29.64 -5.73
N GLU A 437 -11.45 -30.95 -5.87
CA GLU A 437 -11.36 -31.91 -4.75
C GLU A 437 -9.94 -32.01 -4.19
N GLU A 438 -8.91 -31.95 -5.04
CA GLU A 438 -7.51 -31.86 -4.62
C GLU A 438 -7.20 -30.59 -3.81
N ILE A 439 -7.88 -29.48 -4.11
CA ILE A 439 -7.75 -28.23 -3.35
C ILE A 439 -8.40 -28.36 -1.96
N GLY A 440 -9.44 -29.20 -1.85
CA GLY A 440 -10.20 -29.44 -0.62
C GLY A 440 -11.69 -29.08 -0.71
N PHE A 441 -12.16 -28.55 -1.85
CA PHE A 441 -13.59 -28.36 -2.08
C PHE A 441 -14.29 -29.72 -2.18
N LYS A 442 -15.52 -29.79 -1.67
CA LYS A 442 -16.40 -30.95 -1.83
C LYS A 442 -17.46 -30.63 -2.87
N VAL A 443 -17.24 -31.14 -4.08
CA VAL A 443 -18.16 -30.93 -5.19
C VAL A 443 -19.32 -31.91 -5.06
N MET A 444 -20.52 -31.39 -4.82
CA MET A 444 -21.72 -32.21 -4.64
C MET A 444 -22.43 -32.50 -5.95
N GLY A 445 -22.33 -31.59 -6.92
CA GLY A 445 -23.01 -31.76 -8.20
C GLY A 445 -22.71 -30.68 -9.22
N ILE A 446 -23.28 -30.87 -10.41
CA ILE A 446 -23.16 -30.00 -11.57
C ILE A 446 -24.53 -29.41 -11.88
N VAL A 447 -24.59 -28.10 -12.16
CA VAL A 447 -25.79 -27.39 -12.58
C VAL A 447 -25.54 -26.73 -13.93
N THR A 448 -26.39 -27.00 -14.92
CA THR A 448 -26.24 -26.46 -16.29
C THR A 448 -27.57 -25.98 -16.86
N ASP A 449 -27.56 -25.35 -18.03
CA ASP A 449 -28.77 -25.10 -18.81
C ASP A 449 -29.29 -26.39 -19.49
N ASN A 450 -30.42 -26.30 -20.20
CA ASN A 450 -30.99 -27.47 -20.89
C ASN A 450 -30.43 -27.69 -22.32
N ASN A 451 -29.13 -27.49 -22.52
CA ASN A 451 -28.46 -27.76 -23.79
C ASN A 451 -28.17 -29.26 -23.97
N SER A 452 -28.36 -29.78 -25.19
CA SER A 452 -28.05 -31.18 -25.52
C SER A 452 -26.58 -31.55 -25.34
N ILE A 453 -25.66 -30.60 -25.61
CA ILE A 453 -24.21 -30.82 -25.44
C ILE A 453 -23.89 -31.05 -23.96
N ASN A 454 -24.44 -30.20 -23.08
CA ASN A 454 -24.26 -30.31 -21.62
C ASN A 454 -24.81 -31.64 -21.09
N ARG A 455 -26.03 -32.03 -21.49
CA ARG A 455 -26.61 -33.32 -21.10
C ARG A 455 -25.77 -34.51 -21.57
N LYS A 456 -25.26 -34.47 -22.81
CA LYS A 456 -24.41 -35.54 -23.36
C LYS A 456 -23.06 -35.60 -22.64
N ALA A 457 -22.44 -34.45 -22.37
CA ALA A 457 -21.18 -34.36 -21.65
C ALA A 457 -21.31 -34.96 -20.24
N VAL A 458 -22.39 -34.64 -19.51
CA VAL A 458 -22.60 -35.20 -18.18
C VAL A 458 -22.97 -36.69 -18.22
N SER A 459 -23.69 -37.15 -19.26
CA SER A 459 -24.01 -38.59 -19.40
C SER A 459 -22.76 -39.47 -19.52
N ASN A 460 -21.64 -38.93 -19.99
CA ASN A 460 -20.35 -39.62 -20.10
C ASN A 460 -19.67 -39.89 -18.74
N PHE A 461 -20.19 -39.38 -17.62
CA PHE A 461 -19.74 -39.80 -16.28
C PHE A 461 -20.13 -41.24 -15.95
N ASN A 462 -21.06 -41.84 -16.69
CA ASN A 462 -21.39 -43.27 -16.59
C ASN A 462 -20.87 -44.02 -17.82
N ASN A 463 -20.56 -45.31 -17.67
CA ASN A 463 -20.16 -46.18 -18.77
C ASN A 463 -21.00 -47.48 -18.75
N PRO A 464 -21.90 -47.68 -19.73
CA PRO A 464 -22.17 -46.85 -20.91
C PRO A 464 -22.82 -45.50 -20.58
N PRO A 465 -22.71 -44.47 -21.45
CA PRO A 465 -23.30 -43.17 -21.22
C PRO A 465 -24.81 -43.25 -21.02
N GLN A 466 -25.28 -42.75 -19.88
CA GLN A 466 -26.71 -42.74 -19.55
C GLN A 466 -27.06 -41.46 -18.81
N PHE A 467 -28.17 -40.85 -19.21
CA PHE A 467 -28.69 -39.66 -18.54
C PHE A 467 -29.39 -40.04 -17.23
N GLN A 468 -28.79 -39.68 -16.10
CA GLN A 468 -29.26 -40.00 -14.75
C GLN A 468 -29.13 -38.80 -13.80
N VAL A 469 -29.77 -38.88 -12.64
CA VAL A 469 -29.74 -37.87 -11.56
C VAL A 469 -28.47 -37.91 -10.75
N GLN A 470 -28.01 -39.11 -10.45
CA GLN A 470 -26.81 -39.37 -9.67
C GLN A 470 -25.81 -40.08 -10.57
N TYR A 471 -24.57 -39.63 -10.51
CA TYR A 471 -23.43 -40.28 -11.15
C TYR A 471 -22.43 -40.69 -10.07
N GLN A 472 -21.56 -41.64 -10.39
CA GLN A 472 -20.44 -41.97 -9.52
C GLN A 472 -19.45 -40.80 -9.50
N HIS A 473 -19.08 -40.34 -8.31
CA HIS A 473 -18.23 -39.17 -8.20
C HIS A 473 -16.77 -39.50 -8.61
N PRO A 474 -16.14 -38.70 -9.49
CA PRO A 474 -14.85 -39.04 -10.10
C PRO A 474 -13.67 -39.05 -9.12
N ALA A 475 -13.75 -38.35 -7.98
CA ALA A 475 -12.71 -38.32 -6.96
C ALA A 475 -12.95 -39.28 -5.78
N ASP A 476 -14.20 -39.72 -5.57
CA ASP A 476 -14.59 -40.58 -4.44
C ASP A 476 -15.80 -41.41 -4.82
N GLU A 477 -15.57 -42.69 -5.12
CA GLU A 477 -16.60 -43.61 -5.59
C GLU A 477 -17.76 -43.81 -4.61
N LYS A 478 -17.57 -43.50 -3.31
CA LYS A 478 -18.62 -43.66 -2.29
C LYS A 478 -19.62 -42.53 -2.29
N ARG A 479 -19.31 -41.41 -2.95
CA ARG A 479 -20.17 -40.22 -3.00
C ARG A 479 -20.91 -40.13 -4.33
N PRO A 480 -22.20 -39.74 -4.32
CA PRO A 480 -22.89 -39.40 -5.55
C PRO A 480 -22.47 -38.00 -6.04
N LEU A 481 -22.41 -37.84 -7.36
CA LEU A 481 -22.33 -36.56 -8.04
C LEU A 481 -23.71 -36.26 -8.64
N PHE A 482 -24.39 -35.23 -8.15
CA PHE A 482 -25.73 -34.87 -8.60
C PHE A 482 -25.71 -34.01 -9.86
N TYR A 483 -26.66 -34.20 -10.77
CA TYR A 483 -26.83 -33.34 -11.94
C TYR A 483 -28.20 -32.67 -11.97
N LEU A 484 -28.20 -31.34 -11.96
CA LEU A 484 -29.40 -30.51 -12.00
C LEU A 484 -29.39 -29.61 -13.23
N ILE A 485 -30.59 -29.26 -13.68
CA ILE A 485 -30.78 -28.27 -14.75
C ILE A 485 -31.39 -27.02 -14.11
N ASP A 486 -30.92 -25.84 -14.53
CA ASP A 486 -31.35 -24.58 -13.97
C ASP A 486 -32.88 -24.41 -14.06
N SER A 487 -33.53 -24.28 -12.90
CA SER A 487 -34.98 -24.13 -12.79
C SER A 487 -35.49 -22.88 -13.51
N VAL A 488 -34.70 -21.80 -13.56
CA VAL A 488 -35.00 -20.57 -14.32
C VAL A 488 -35.05 -20.87 -15.82
N HIS A 489 -34.17 -21.72 -16.32
CA HIS A 489 -34.21 -22.15 -17.72
C HIS A 489 -35.39 -23.07 -17.99
N LEU A 490 -35.70 -23.99 -17.07
CA LEU A 490 -36.84 -24.90 -17.20
C LEU A 490 -38.17 -24.16 -17.34
N ILE A 491 -38.45 -23.16 -16.49
CA ILE A 491 -39.71 -22.42 -16.57
C ILE A 491 -39.84 -21.63 -17.89
N LYS A 492 -38.71 -21.10 -18.41
CA LYS A 492 -38.65 -20.50 -19.76
C LYS A 492 -38.94 -21.54 -20.84
N CYS A 493 -38.39 -22.74 -20.73
CA CYS A 493 -38.65 -23.85 -21.64
C CYS A 493 -40.14 -24.25 -21.63
N VAL A 494 -40.77 -24.40 -20.46
CA VAL A 494 -42.21 -24.71 -20.35
C VAL A 494 -43.05 -23.67 -21.10
N ARG A 495 -42.81 -22.37 -20.84
CA ARG A 495 -43.48 -21.28 -21.58
C ARG A 495 -43.24 -21.37 -23.08
N ASN A 496 -41.98 -21.51 -23.50
CA ASN A 496 -41.61 -21.51 -24.92
C ASN A 496 -42.21 -22.71 -25.66
N ASN A 497 -42.23 -23.88 -25.04
CA ASN A 497 -42.90 -25.06 -25.57
C ASN A 497 -44.39 -24.79 -25.79
N TRP A 498 -45.06 -24.13 -24.83
CA TRP A 498 -46.48 -23.79 -24.97
C TRP A 498 -46.75 -22.79 -26.11
N ILE A 499 -45.96 -21.72 -26.20
CA ILE A 499 -46.09 -20.70 -27.26
C ILE A 499 -45.80 -21.28 -28.65
N ASN A 500 -44.92 -22.27 -28.76
CA ASN A 500 -44.53 -22.87 -30.05
C ASN A 500 -45.45 -24.02 -30.49
N GLN A 501 -46.50 -24.35 -29.73
CA GLN A 501 -47.42 -25.43 -30.13
C GLN A 501 -48.18 -25.06 -31.42
N LYS A 502 -48.13 -25.95 -32.41
CA LYS A 502 -48.74 -25.76 -33.73
C LYS A 502 -50.25 -26.03 -33.77
N ASN A 503 -50.79 -26.68 -32.73
CA ASN A 503 -52.20 -27.05 -32.61
C ASN A 503 -53.09 -25.92 -32.06
N GLY A 504 -52.82 -24.65 -32.38
CA GLY A 504 -53.59 -23.53 -31.83
C GLY A 504 -53.26 -23.17 -30.37
N TYR A 505 -52.00 -23.42 -29.96
CA TYR A 505 -51.48 -23.14 -28.62
C TYR A 505 -52.10 -23.98 -27.48
N PHE A 506 -52.55 -25.20 -27.80
CA PHE A 506 -53.07 -26.14 -26.80
C PHE A 506 -51.96 -27.05 -26.27
N MET A 507 -51.98 -27.29 -24.97
CA MET A 507 -51.20 -28.32 -24.31
C MET A 507 -52.17 -29.35 -23.73
N TYR A 508 -52.03 -30.62 -24.11
CA TYR A 508 -52.80 -31.72 -23.54
C TYR A 508 -51.97 -32.35 -22.44
N TYR A 509 -52.55 -32.56 -21.27
CA TYR A 509 -51.82 -33.07 -20.12
C TYR A 509 -52.73 -33.94 -19.21
N PRO A 510 -52.18 -34.90 -18.45
CA PRO A 510 -52.98 -35.70 -17.53
C PRO A 510 -53.55 -34.85 -16.41
N GLN A 511 -54.70 -35.23 -15.88
CA GLN A 511 -55.16 -34.65 -14.62
C GLN A 511 -54.13 -34.88 -13.49
N PHE A 512 -53.87 -33.85 -12.68
CA PHE A 512 -52.85 -33.88 -11.62
C PHE A 512 -53.34 -34.62 -10.36
N GLU A 513 -54.61 -34.43 -10.00
CA GLU A 513 -55.28 -35.07 -8.86
C GLU A 513 -56.66 -35.59 -9.30
N GLY A 514 -56.95 -36.89 -9.14
CA GLY A 514 -58.24 -37.50 -9.52
C GLY A 514 -58.12 -38.84 -10.27
N GLU A 515 -59.22 -39.30 -10.88
CA GLU A 515 -59.32 -40.59 -11.59
C GLU A 515 -58.29 -40.73 -12.71
N GLU A 516 -57.75 -41.95 -12.82
CA GLU A 516 -56.77 -42.32 -13.83
C GLU A 516 -57.46 -42.44 -15.19
N ASN A 517 -57.32 -41.40 -16.05
CA ASN A 517 -57.38 -41.41 -17.53
C ASN A 517 -57.99 -40.15 -18.17
N SER A 518 -58.34 -39.11 -17.40
CA SER A 518 -58.81 -37.84 -17.98
C SER A 518 -57.66 -37.00 -18.54
N VAL A 519 -57.83 -36.51 -19.78
CA VAL A 519 -56.91 -35.57 -20.44
C VAL A 519 -57.48 -34.17 -20.32
N GLN A 520 -56.69 -33.26 -19.74
CA GLN A 520 -57.03 -31.84 -19.63
C GLN A 520 -56.35 -31.05 -20.76
N THR A 521 -56.94 -29.90 -21.12
CA THR A 521 -56.44 -29.06 -22.22
C THR A 521 -56.13 -27.65 -21.72
N ALA A 522 -54.85 -27.27 -21.67
CA ALA A 522 -54.44 -25.90 -21.37
C ALA A 522 -54.34 -25.09 -22.66
N SER A 523 -54.95 -23.90 -22.70
CA SER A 523 -54.97 -23.04 -23.88
C SER A 523 -54.25 -21.72 -23.63
N PHE A 524 -53.17 -21.47 -24.38
CA PHE A 524 -52.49 -20.17 -24.30
C PHE A 524 -53.37 -19.04 -24.85
N SER A 525 -54.25 -19.37 -25.79
CA SER A 525 -55.19 -18.43 -26.42
C SER A 525 -56.16 -17.83 -25.39
N VAL A 526 -56.52 -18.58 -24.35
CA VAL A 526 -57.36 -18.07 -23.24
C VAL A 526 -56.64 -16.94 -22.50
N LEU A 527 -55.33 -17.05 -22.28
CA LEU A 527 -54.55 -15.99 -21.63
C LEU A 527 -54.55 -14.69 -22.45
N ARG A 528 -54.52 -14.81 -23.78
CA ARG A 528 -54.63 -13.66 -24.69
C ARG A 528 -56.01 -13.02 -24.64
N LYS A 529 -57.06 -13.84 -24.69
CA LYS A 529 -58.45 -13.36 -24.57
C LYS A 529 -58.71 -12.67 -23.24
N LEU A 530 -58.19 -13.22 -22.14
CA LEU A 530 -58.27 -12.60 -20.82
C LEU A 530 -57.63 -11.22 -20.83
N TYR A 531 -56.41 -11.10 -21.38
CA TYR A 531 -55.71 -9.82 -21.51
C TYR A 531 -56.49 -8.81 -22.36
N ASP A 532 -57.13 -9.26 -23.44
CA ASP A 532 -57.92 -8.40 -24.31
C ASP A 532 -59.21 -7.91 -23.62
N ILE A 533 -59.89 -8.78 -22.85
CA ILE A 533 -61.07 -8.42 -22.04
C ILE A 533 -60.70 -7.36 -21.00
N GLU A 534 -59.60 -7.57 -20.28
CA GLU A 534 -59.12 -6.64 -19.26
C GLU A 534 -58.40 -5.42 -19.85
N SER A 535 -58.20 -5.34 -21.17
CA SER A 535 -57.38 -4.29 -21.79
C SER A 535 -57.97 -2.89 -21.57
N SER A 536 -59.31 -2.79 -21.62
CA SER A 536 -60.10 -1.58 -21.41
C SER A 536 -60.47 -1.31 -19.95
N GLU A 537 -60.19 -2.24 -19.03
CA GLU A 537 -60.56 -2.09 -17.62
C GLU A 537 -59.45 -1.41 -16.80
N LEU A 538 -59.84 -0.56 -15.84
CA LEU A 538 -58.90 0.12 -14.94
C LEU A 538 -58.34 -0.84 -13.88
N LEU A 539 -59.21 -1.70 -13.33
CA LEU A 539 -58.87 -2.74 -12.38
C LEU A 539 -58.77 -4.06 -13.12
N LYS A 540 -57.63 -4.75 -12.99
CA LYS A 540 -57.37 -6.01 -13.67
C LYS A 540 -57.14 -7.10 -12.65
N PHE A 541 -57.68 -8.28 -12.85
CA PHE A 541 -57.30 -9.49 -12.12
C PHE A 541 -55.91 -9.96 -12.58
N GLY A 542 -55.62 -9.85 -13.88
CA GLY A 542 -54.31 -10.10 -14.48
C GLY A 542 -53.26 -9.00 -14.26
N ILE A 543 -53.13 -8.43 -13.05
CA ILE A 543 -52.32 -7.22 -12.74
C ILE A 543 -50.89 -7.27 -13.32
N GLY A 544 -50.27 -8.46 -13.38
CA GLY A 544 -48.91 -8.64 -13.90
C GLY A 544 -48.81 -8.98 -15.39
N LEU A 545 -49.92 -9.33 -16.04
CA LEU A 545 -49.92 -9.85 -17.41
C LEU A 545 -49.68 -8.71 -18.40
N THR A 546 -48.70 -8.88 -19.28
CA THR A 546 -48.31 -7.84 -20.25
C THR A 546 -48.30 -8.40 -21.65
N ARG A 547 -48.53 -7.55 -22.65
CA ARG A 547 -48.44 -7.92 -24.07
C ARG A 547 -47.11 -8.62 -24.41
N LYS A 548 -46.00 -8.14 -23.86
CA LYS A 548 -44.67 -8.76 -24.03
C LYS A 548 -44.57 -10.19 -23.49
N ALA A 549 -45.33 -10.55 -22.45
CA ALA A 549 -45.36 -11.91 -21.93
C ALA A 549 -46.12 -12.86 -22.86
N LEU A 550 -47.22 -12.40 -23.47
CA LEU A 550 -48.10 -13.18 -24.34
C LEU A 550 -47.64 -13.26 -25.81
N TRP A 551 -46.91 -12.25 -26.28
CA TRP A 551 -46.32 -12.17 -27.60
C TRP A 551 -44.84 -11.79 -27.52
N PRO A 552 -43.98 -12.64 -26.92
CA PRO A 552 -42.57 -12.32 -26.75
C PRO A 552 -41.80 -12.43 -28.07
N THR A 553 -40.94 -11.47 -28.34
CA THR A 553 -39.88 -11.57 -29.36
C THR A 553 -38.82 -12.61 -28.97
N ASN A 554 -37.93 -12.98 -29.89
CA ASN A 554 -36.86 -13.96 -29.61
C ASN A 554 -35.97 -13.56 -28.42
N LEU A 555 -35.65 -12.28 -28.26
CA LEU A 555 -34.88 -11.78 -27.12
C LEU A 555 -35.70 -11.84 -25.82
N GLU A 556 -36.97 -11.45 -25.88
CA GLU A 556 -37.88 -11.47 -24.72
C GLU A 556 -38.18 -12.89 -24.23
N ARG A 557 -38.08 -13.91 -25.11
CA ARG A 557 -38.13 -15.32 -24.71
C ARG A 557 -37.00 -15.73 -23.77
N GLN A 558 -35.91 -14.98 -23.67
CA GLN A 558 -34.88 -15.27 -22.66
C GLN A 558 -35.17 -14.63 -21.29
N ASN A 559 -36.15 -13.73 -21.22
CA ASN A 559 -36.47 -13.03 -19.98
C ASN A 559 -37.39 -13.88 -19.08
N VAL A 560 -36.87 -14.31 -17.92
CA VAL A 560 -37.63 -15.07 -16.93
C VAL A 560 -38.77 -14.26 -16.32
N SER A 561 -38.62 -12.94 -16.12
CA SER A 561 -39.67 -12.12 -15.52
C SER A 561 -40.95 -12.12 -16.37
N LEU A 562 -40.83 -12.21 -17.70
CA LEU A 562 -41.96 -12.35 -18.61
C LEU A 562 -42.61 -13.74 -18.52
N ALA A 563 -41.83 -14.80 -18.27
CA ALA A 563 -42.39 -16.13 -18.01
C ALA A 563 -43.17 -16.17 -16.68
N LEU A 564 -42.65 -15.53 -15.64
CA LEU A 564 -43.31 -15.48 -14.32
C LEU A 564 -44.57 -14.62 -14.29
N LYS A 565 -44.77 -13.75 -15.29
CA LYS A 565 -46.06 -13.06 -15.50
C LYS A 565 -47.16 -14.02 -15.98
N ILE A 566 -46.80 -15.11 -16.65
CA ILE A 566 -47.73 -16.17 -17.06
C ILE A 566 -47.93 -17.15 -15.90
N PHE A 567 -46.84 -17.65 -15.32
CA PHE A 567 -46.91 -18.54 -14.16
C PHE A 567 -47.04 -17.73 -12.86
N SER A 568 -48.24 -17.18 -12.64
CA SER A 568 -48.56 -16.42 -11.43
C SER A 568 -49.89 -16.86 -10.81
N SER A 569 -49.93 -16.89 -9.48
CA SER A 569 -51.15 -17.22 -8.71
C SER A 569 -52.29 -16.22 -8.94
N ASN A 570 -51.96 -14.95 -9.20
CA ASN A 570 -52.96 -13.93 -9.53
C ASN A 570 -53.65 -14.25 -10.87
N LEU A 571 -52.89 -14.71 -11.87
CA LEU A 571 -53.46 -15.09 -13.17
C LEU A 571 -54.35 -16.33 -13.05
N VAL A 572 -53.98 -17.30 -12.21
CA VAL A 572 -54.82 -18.47 -11.92
C VAL A 572 -56.18 -18.04 -11.38
N LYS A 573 -56.19 -17.14 -10.37
CA LYS A 573 -57.45 -16.61 -9.80
C LYS A 573 -58.25 -15.81 -10.82
N GLY A 574 -57.59 -14.95 -11.60
CA GLY A 574 -58.24 -14.15 -12.63
C GLY A 574 -58.87 -15.00 -13.74
N LEU A 575 -58.23 -16.10 -14.12
CA LEU A 575 -58.79 -17.04 -15.08
C LEU A 575 -60.04 -17.75 -14.56
N LEU A 576 -60.08 -18.14 -13.29
CA LEU A 576 -61.25 -18.79 -12.71
C LEU A 576 -62.44 -17.83 -12.66
N GLU A 577 -62.23 -16.60 -12.19
CA GLU A 577 -63.29 -15.59 -12.07
C GLU A 577 -63.82 -15.10 -13.43
N LEU A 578 -62.92 -14.61 -14.29
CA LEU A 578 -63.30 -14.05 -15.59
C LEU A 578 -63.60 -15.13 -16.62
N GLY A 579 -62.97 -16.30 -16.50
CA GLY A 579 -63.23 -17.43 -17.39
C GLY A 579 -64.65 -17.94 -17.28
N GLU A 580 -65.19 -18.01 -16.05
CA GLU A 580 -66.59 -18.35 -15.82
C GLU A 580 -67.52 -17.24 -16.34
N LYS A 581 -67.27 -15.99 -15.92
CA LYS A 581 -68.08 -14.82 -16.31
C LYS A 581 -68.19 -14.62 -17.82
N HIS A 582 -67.11 -14.85 -18.56
CA HIS A 582 -67.05 -14.67 -20.01
C HIS A 582 -67.12 -15.99 -20.79
N SER A 583 -67.41 -17.13 -20.13
CA SER A 583 -67.52 -18.46 -20.74
C SER A 583 -66.32 -18.81 -21.63
N LEU A 584 -65.11 -18.55 -21.15
CA LEU A 584 -63.88 -18.82 -21.90
C LEU A 584 -63.61 -20.32 -21.97
N MET A 585 -63.58 -20.90 -23.17
CA MET A 585 -63.29 -22.33 -23.34
C MET A 585 -61.95 -22.73 -22.69
N HIS A 586 -61.92 -23.85 -21.96
CA HIS A 586 -60.73 -24.39 -21.29
C HIS A 586 -60.09 -23.53 -20.18
N TYR A 587 -60.81 -22.55 -19.63
CA TYR A 587 -60.27 -21.70 -18.56
C TYR A 587 -59.85 -22.48 -17.31
N GLY A 588 -60.68 -23.43 -16.86
CA GLY A 588 -60.41 -24.24 -15.66
C GLY A 588 -59.19 -25.14 -15.81
N ASP A 589 -59.08 -25.87 -16.92
CA ASP A 589 -57.90 -26.68 -17.25
C ASP A 589 -56.64 -25.79 -17.37
N THR A 590 -56.74 -24.64 -18.03
CA THR A 590 -55.60 -23.71 -18.14
C THR A 590 -55.15 -23.21 -16.77
N ALA A 591 -56.09 -22.91 -15.86
CA ALA A 591 -55.80 -22.52 -14.49
C ALA A 591 -55.12 -23.65 -13.69
N ASN A 592 -55.58 -24.89 -13.84
CA ASN A 592 -54.96 -26.07 -13.23
C ASN A 592 -53.52 -26.27 -13.69
N PHE A 593 -53.29 -26.21 -15.01
CA PHE A 593 -51.95 -26.30 -15.59
C PHE A 593 -51.01 -25.23 -15.03
N LEU A 594 -51.45 -23.97 -15.00
CA LEU A 594 -50.66 -22.88 -14.42
C LEU A 594 -50.37 -23.11 -12.94
N ASN A 595 -51.34 -23.60 -12.17
CA ASN A 595 -51.19 -23.85 -10.75
C ASN A 595 -50.11 -24.91 -10.45
N ILE A 596 -50.05 -26.00 -11.24
CA ILE A 596 -49.00 -27.03 -11.12
C ILE A 596 -47.60 -26.40 -11.23
N PHE A 597 -47.37 -25.58 -12.26
CA PHE A 597 -46.07 -24.94 -12.49
C PHE A 597 -45.79 -23.79 -11.53
N CYS A 598 -46.81 -23.09 -11.02
CA CYS A 598 -46.64 -22.11 -9.95
C CYS A 598 -46.14 -22.79 -8.67
N THR A 599 -46.77 -23.89 -8.26
CA THR A 599 -46.37 -24.66 -7.08
C THR A 599 -44.97 -25.25 -7.24
N TRP A 600 -44.67 -25.85 -8.40
CA TRP A 600 -43.32 -26.34 -8.69
C TRP A 600 -42.27 -25.22 -8.62
N TRP A 601 -42.58 -24.04 -9.17
CA TRP A 601 -41.67 -22.89 -9.14
C TRP A 601 -41.45 -22.33 -7.72
N ASP A 602 -42.49 -22.32 -6.88
CA ASP A 602 -42.38 -21.86 -5.50
C ASP A 602 -41.39 -22.73 -4.70
N ILE A 603 -41.39 -24.05 -4.95
CA ILE A 603 -40.44 -25.02 -4.39
C ILE A 603 -39.04 -24.85 -5.01
N ALA A 604 -38.96 -24.78 -6.34
CA ALA A 604 -37.69 -24.80 -7.09
C ALA A 604 -36.88 -23.50 -7.02
N ASN A 605 -37.43 -22.42 -6.45
CA ASN A 605 -36.80 -21.10 -6.41
C ASN A 605 -36.76 -20.49 -4.99
N VAL A 606 -36.47 -21.31 -3.97
CA VAL A 606 -36.29 -20.82 -2.59
C VAL A 606 -34.88 -20.27 -2.41
N LYS A 607 -34.75 -18.95 -2.21
CA LYS A 607 -33.45 -18.25 -2.07
C LYS A 607 -33.04 -18.01 -0.62
N THR A 608 -33.99 -18.02 0.30
CA THR A 608 -33.75 -17.75 1.73
C THR A 608 -34.66 -18.64 2.57
N VAL A 609 -34.19 -18.98 3.77
CA VAL A 609 -34.93 -19.82 4.73
C VAL A 609 -36.27 -19.20 5.14
N THR A 610 -36.37 -17.88 5.12
CA THR A 610 -37.56 -17.12 5.53
C THR A 610 -38.53 -16.79 4.40
N LYS A 611 -38.22 -17.18 3.15
CA LYS A 611 -39.03 -16.81 1.97
C LYS A 611 -40.49 -17.25 2.10
N GLY A 612 -40.74 -18.50 2.50
CA GLY A 612 -42.09 -19.03 2.68
C GLY A 612 -42.89 -18.29 3.74
N LYS A 613 -42.25 -17.96 4.87
CA LYS A 613 -42.85 -17.16 5.95
C LYS A 613 -43.23 -15.75 5.49
N HIS A 614 -42.34 -15.04 4.80
CA HIS A 614 -42.62 -13.71 4.27
C HIS A 614 -43.74 -13.70 3.23
N LYS A 615 -43.83 -14.75 2.40
CA LYS A 615 -44.89 -14.90 1.40
C LYS A 615 -46.18 -15.52 1.93
N ASN A 616 -46.19 -15.98 3.18
CA ASN A 616 -47.24 -16.82 3.75
C ASN A 616 -47.58 -18.01 2.81
N ASN A 617 -46.55 -18.68 2.29
CA ASN A 617 -46.68 -19.80 1.37
C ASN A 617 -45.79 -20.99 1.82
N PRO A 618 -46.39 -22.06 2.37
CA PRO A 618 -45.67 -23.26 2.81
C PRO A 618 -44.87 -23.95 1.70
N MET A 619 -45.32 -23.88 0.44
CA MET A 619 -44.61 -24.48 -0.71
C MET A 619 -43.33 -23.72 -1.06
N ALA A 620 -43.16 -22.49 -0.58
CA ALA A 620 -41.97 -21.67 -0.78
C ALA A 620 -40.99 -21.69 0.42
N GLU A 621 -41.15 -22.66 1.32
CA GLU A 621 -40.18 -22.95 2.38
C GLU A 621 -39.07 -23.90 1.90
N PRO A 622 -37.89 -23.92 2.53
CA PRO A 622 -36.83 -24.87 2.18
C PRO A 622 -37.28 -26.32 2.32
N ILE A 623 -36.79 -27.19 1.43
CA ILE A 623 -37.02 -28.64 1.55
C ILE A 623 -36.28 -29.14 2.80
N THR A 624 -36.99 -29.92 3.62
CA THR A 624 -36.47 -30.45 4.89
C THR A 624 -36.37 -31.97 4.82
N ASP A 625 -35.59 -32.56 5.73
CA ASP A 625 -35.50 -34.01 5.89
C ASP A 625 -36.73 -34.63 6.60
N SER A 626 -37.80 -33.86 6.79
CA SER A 626 -39.02 -34.39 7.39
C SER A 626 -39.69 -35.41 6.47
N LEU A 627 -40.07 -36.57 7.01
CA LEU A 627 -40.85 -37.59 6.31
C LEU A 627 -42.20 -37.07 5.78
N ASN A 628 -42.75 -36.02 6.41
CA ASN A 628 -44.04 -35.43 6.06
C ASN A 628 -43.88 -34.06 5.36
N ASP A 629 -42.76 -33.82 4.68
CA ASP A 629 -42.60 -32.58 3.93
C ASP A 629 -43.54 -32.57 2.70
N ILE A 630 -44.57 -31.72 2.76
CA ILE A 630 -45.56 -31.50 1.69
C ILE A 630 -44.91 -31.18 0.33
N LYS A 631 -43.71 -30.61 0.32
CA LYS A 631 -42.97 -30.27 -0.90
C LYS A 631 -42.36 -31.53 -1.52
N LYS A 632 -41.82 -32.45 -0.69
CA LYS A 632 -41.34 -33.77 -1.14
C LYS A 632 -42.52 -34.58 -1.70
N GLU A 633 -43.68 -34.53 -1.06
CA GLU A 633 -44.90 -35.18 -1.57
C GLU A 633 -45.35 -34.61 -2.92
N PHE A 634 -45.40 -33.29 -3.06
CA PHE A 634 -45.72 -32.64 -4.32
C PHE A 634 -44.73 -33.02 -5.42
N LEU A 635 -43.42 -33.02 -5.16
CA LEU A 635 -42.40 -33.41 -6.13
C LEU A 635 -42.56 -34.87 -6.58
N LYS A 636 -42.85 -35.80 -5.66
CA LYS A 636 -43.14 -37.21 -5.99
C LYS A 636 -44.38 -37.33 -6.89
N LYS A 637 -45.46 -36.62 -6.55
CA LYS A 637 -46.68 -36.55 -7.38
C LYS A 637 -46.39 -35.93 -8.75
N PHE A 638 -45.59 -34.87 -8.80
CA PHE A 638 -45.21 -34.19 -10.04
C PHE A 638 -44.38 -35.08 -10.96
N ILE A 639 -43.45 -35.88 -10.42
CA ILE A 639 -42.67 -36.85 -11.19
C ILE A 639 -43.59 -37.95 -11.74
N ALA A 640 -44.48 -38.50 -10.92
CA ALA A 640 -45.46 -39.49 -11.38
C ALA A 640 -46.40 -38.93 -12.46
N TRP A 641 -46.78 -37.65 -12.33
CA TRP A 641 -47.57 -36.93 -13.34
C TRP A 641 -46.79 -36.75 -14.64
N LEU A 642 -45.49 -36.42 -14.58
CA LEU A 642 -44.63 -36.38 -15.76
C LEU A 642 -44.52 -37.76 -16.42
N ASP A 643 -44.32 -38.83 -15.65
CA ASP A 643 -44.26 -40.20 -16.19
C ASP A 643 -45.57 -40.60 -16.90
N LYS A 644 -46.72 -40.18 -16.37
CA LYS A 644 -48.03 -40.34 -17.04
C LYS A 644 -48.10 -39.49 -18.32
N TYR A 645 -47.60 -38.26 -18.26
CA TYR A 645 -47.63 -37.33 -19.39
C TYR A 645 -46.73 -37.79 -20.56
N GLU A 646 -45.59 -38.42 -20.28
CA GLU A 646 -44.73 -39.00 -21.31
C GLU A 646 -45.43 -40.12 -22.09
N LYS A 647 -46.18 -40.99 -21.38
CA LYS A 647 -46.83 -42.19 -21.93
C LYS A 647 -48.07 -41.93 -22.78
N MET A 648 -48.66 -40.75 -22.74
CA MET A 648 -49.85 -40.47 -23.55
C MET A 648 -49.51 -40.63 -25.06
N ASP A 649 -50.48 -40.83 -25.95
CA ASP A 649 -50.23 -40.88 -27.42
C ASP A 649 -50.70 -39.59 -28.11
N SER A 650 -49.78 -38.67 -28.42
CA SER A 650 -50.08 -37.44 -29.19
C SER A 650 -48.80 -36.81 -29.74
N ASN A 651 -48.79 -36.57 -31.06
CA ASN A 651 -47.65 -35.98 -31.75
C ASN A 651 -47.54 -34.45 -31.55
N ASN A 652 -48.61 -33.80 -31.11
CA ASN A 652 -48.70 -32.35 -30.88
C ASN A 652 -49.31 -32.06 -29.50
N GLY A 653 -49.08 -30.85 -28.98
CA GLY A 653 -49.66 -30.38 -27.72
C GLY A 653 -48.93 -30.89 -26.47
N ARG A 654 -47.61 -31.08 -26.56
CA ARG A 654 -46.76 -31.56 -25.46
C ARG A 654 -45.43 -30.84 -25.34
N PHE A 655 -44.78 -31.04 -24.21
CA PHE A 655 -43.37 -30.70 -24.05
C PHE A 655 -42.48 -31.47 -25.02
N SER A 656 -41.41 -30.82 -25.48
CA SER A 656 -40.31 -31.50 -26.14
C SER A 656 -39.72 -32.56 -25.21
N ARG A 657 -39.14 -33.63 -25.79
CA ARG A 657 -38.51 -34.71 -25.02
C ARG A 657 -37.44 -34.18 -24.06
N GLU A 658 -36.68 -33.18 -24.51
CA GLU A 658 -35.63 -32.53 -23.74
C GLU A 658 -36.19 -31.72 -22.56
N THR A 659 -37.30 -31.02 -22.76
CA THR A 659 -37.93 -30.22 -21.69
C THR A 659 -38.57 -31.15 -20.65
N HIS A 660 -39.24 -32.19 -21.11
CA HIS A 660 -39.85 -33.20 -20.26
C HIS A 660 -38.81 -33.92 -19.39
N SER A 661 -37.78 -34.47 -20.03
CA SER A 661 -36.69 -35.17 -19.35
C SER A 661 -35.99 -34.26 -18.32
N ALA A 662 -35.76 -32.98 -18.66
CA ALA A 662 -35.11 -32.04 -17.78
C ALA A 662 -35.93 -31.63 -16.54
N LEU A 663 -37.26 -31.50 -16.69
CA LEU A 663 -38.18 -31.27 -15.56
C LEU A 663 -38.20 -32.46 -14.61
N ARG A 664 -38.31 -33.67 -15.17
CA ARG A 664 -38.31 -34.92 -14.41
C ARG A 664 -37.00 -35.08 -13.64
N GLN A 665 -35.87 -34.92 -14.34
CA GLN A 665 -34.51 -34.96 -13.81
C GLN A 665 -34.32 -34.02 -12.62
N THR A 666 -34.64 -32.74 -12.80
CA THR A 666 -34.39 -31.72 -11.76
C THR A 666 -35.30 -31.92 -10.55
N SER A 667 -36.55 -32.32 -10.78
CA SER A 667 -37.49 -32.62 -9.69
C SER A 667 -37.05 -33.84 -8.88
N GLN A 668 -36.54 -34.88 -9.54
CA GLN A 668 -35.95 -36.05 -8.89
C GLN A 668 -34.66 -35.68 -8.15
N ALA A 669 -33.81 -34.83 -8.73
CA ALA A 669 -32.60 -34.35 -8.09
C ALA A 669 -32.86 -33.60 -6.79
N PHE A 670 -33.92 -32.77 -6.73
CA PHE A 670 -34.30 -32.10 -5.48
C PHE A 670 -34.68 -33.09 -4.37
N LEU A 671 -35.31 -34.22 -4.70
CA LEU A 671 -35.57 -35.27 -3.71
C LEU A 671 -34.27 -35.92 -3.27
N SER A 672 -33.49 -36.41 -4.23
CA SER A 672 -32.28 -37.21 -3.98
C SER A 672 -31.12 -36.45 -3.34
N VAL A 673 -31.06 -35.12 -3.43
CA VAL A 673 -30.06 -34.29 -2.73
C VAL A 673 -30.43 -34.10 -1.25
N THR A 674 -31.70 -34.28 -0.91
CA THR A 674 -32.26 -34.05 0.44
C THR A 674 -32.59 -35.34 1.19
N GLU A 675 -32.23 -36.48 0.60
CA GLU A 675 -32.25 -37.84 1.16
C GLU A 675 -30.79 -38.28 1.32
#